data_AF-A0A9D7FSN6-F1
#
_entry.id   AF-A0A9D7FSN6-F1
#
_cell.length_a   1.000
_cell.length_b   1.000
_cell.length_c   1.000
_cell.angle_alpha   90.00
_cell.angle_beta   90.00
_cell.angle_gamma   90.00
#
_symmetry.space_group_name_H-M   'P 1'
#
loop_
_entity.id
_entity.type
_entity.pdbx_description
1 polymer ?
#
loop_
_entity_poly.entity_id
_entity_poly.type
_entity_poly.pdbx_seq_one_letter_code
_entity_poly.pdbx_strand_id
1 'polypeptide(L)'
;MSSLPLWCDIPLFILVFLCLLGYGNLISHLLIRGLGSIPSGDPDSQAILPFLGGIGLGSGFVSLLVLGIGAAGLLYQTVLIGVLITGLIFYMRGRRDYPWRRLLEALLPDGKVEVFFSLMAATIFLFHLDGCFLPVTGQDELTYHLTMPRQYLVAHRIYATPNLLHGNFPYNAEMLYTFCLALGSGVLCKLLHWFLFASTCIGILAYSRKLCRGAGYLSLLLYLVAVGMVYVRSPMEAGSDVPCALYLILGLYFIGCMTPEGWKFPAVMAGILNGLAWGTKYVAPAFITPPLILCLVGRGLQQGFSIRQTAGILAIFLLLTLGLFAPWVAKNALCTGNPLYPMFSRLFPSPAPYDAIAARLFLYEEGSNFYNPEWQKEQYSHLTSPLSRIYAGYREKLKWSLNEGDYLLVLSLALSMAGLVFALPGGRPLFIAGLFVHLIFLFIYGAHINRFFSVSYPLLAVICGIVLDRFFAAQRADAILRVLVGVVLLGTAINLQTRWCGLVGWNGIPLLTEAAQEQRLERYQKDPSVKEFWKQLPEHVPEGAFILGHGVRYPYSVPRRIYCVCDYEEELLSQLKRELEGWDGVAKRLHDMGFTHLILAGNKAYREPFLSNPLHSRQAWPPPAPGVYEGWPPDSWLEAHTRLIATGHELELRELNQP
;
A
#
# COMPACT_ATOMS: atom_id res chain seq x y z
N MET A 1 6.64 -9.55 21.32
CA MET A 1 6.66 -8.23 20.65
C MET A 1 7.58 -7.31 21.43
N SER A 2 8.20 -6.31 20.81
CA SER A 2 9.12 -5.42 21.51
C SER A 2 8.39 -4.66 22.63
N SER A 3 8.88 -4.78 23.87
CA SER A 3 8.47 -3.95 25.00
C SER A 3 9.23 -2.62 25.04
N LEU A 4 9.77 -2.18 23.88
CA LEU A 4 10.58 -0.99 23.79
C LEU A 4 9.67 0.25 23.80
N PRO A 5 10.06 1.32 24.52
CA PRO A 5 9.36 2.58 24.45
C PRO A 5 9.27 3.12 23.02
N LEU A 6 8.18 3.82 22.71
CA LEU A 6 7.94 4.40 21.37
C LEU A 6 9.12 5.21 20.79
N TRP A 7 9.86 5.95 21.62
CA TRP A 7 10.99 6.75 21.18
C TRP A 7 12.17 5.93 20.63
N CYS A 8 12.23 4.62 20.94
CA CYS A 8 13.21 3.69 20.37
C CYS A 8 12.99 3.42 18.87
N ASP A 9 11.79 3.70 18.33
CA ASP A 9 11.51 3.50 16.90
C ASP A 9 12.37 4.42 16.01
N ILE A 10 12.81 5.58 16.49
CA ILE A 10 13.66 6.51 15.73
C ILE A 10 15.06 5.91 15.48
N PRO A 11 15.85 5.49 16.49
CA PRO A 11 17.13 4.84 16.24
C PRO A 11 16.96 3.48 15.54
N LEU A 12 15.90 2.72 15.83
CA LEU A 12 15.61 1.46 15.12
C LEU A 12 15.34 1.68 13.64
N PHE A 13 14.63 2.74 13.28
CA PHE A 13 14.39 3.13 11.89
C PHE A 13 15.70 3.32 11.13
N ILE A 14 16.69 4.01 11.72
CA ILE A 14 18.01 4.19 11.12
C ILE A 14 18.66 2.83 10.88
N LEU A 15 18.61 1.91 11.85
CA LEU A 15 19.19 0.58 11.71
C LEU A 15 18.50 -0.25 10.62
N VAL A 16 17.16 -0.21 10.55
CA VAL A 16 16.38 -0.88 9.50
C VAL A 16 16.75 -0.33 8.13
N PHE A 17 16.82 0.99 7.99
CA PHE A 17 17.26 1.66 6.77
C PHE A 17 18.65 1.20 6.31
N LEU A 18 19.63 1.20 7.21
CA LEU A 18 20.99 0.75 6.91
C LEU A 18 21.03 -0.75 6.57
N CYS A 19 20.21 -1.57 7.22
CA CYS A 19 20.05 -2.99 6.91
C CYS A 19 19.55 -3.21 5.47
N LEU A 20 18.52 -2.48 5.04
CA LEU A 20 18.02 -2.55 3.66
C LEU A 20 19.11 -2.19 2.65
N LEU A 21 19.85 -1.10 2.89
CA LEU A 21 21.00 -0.75 2.05
C LEU A 21 22.05 -1.86 2.04
N GLY A 22 22.39 -2.44 3.19
CA GLY A 22 23.35 -3.53 3.26
C GLY A 22 23.00 -4.72 2.38
N TYR A 23 21.76 -5.21 2.45
CA TYR A 23 21.27 -6.27 1.57
C TYR A 23 21.22 -5.82 0.11
N GLY A 24 20.75 -4.60 -0.15
CA GLY A 24 20.70 -4.04 -1.49
C GLY A 24 22.08 -3.99 -2.15
N ASN A 25 23.11 -3.57 -1.41
CA ASN A 25 24.48 -3.52 -1.91
C ASN A 25 25.01 -4.92 -2.21
N LEU A 26 24.76 -5.89 -1.32
CA LEU A 26 25.14 -7.28 -1.53
C LEU A 26 24.57 -7.80 -2.86
N ILE A 27 23.26 -7.63 -3.08
CA ILE A 27 22.61 -8.08 -4.31
C ILE A 27 23.13 -7.32 -5.52
N SER A 28 23.31 -6.00 -5.41
CA SER A 28 23.88 -5.18 -6.49
C SER A 28 25.27 -5.67 -6.92
N HIS A 29 26.17 -5.95 -5.97
CA HIS A 29 27.49 -6.52 -6.27
C HIS A 29 27.43 -7.89 -6.94
N LEU A 30 26.51 -8.76 -6.51
CA LEU A 30 26.32 -10.07 -7.15
C LEU A 30 25.84 -9.92 -8.60
N LEU A 31 24.90 -9.00 -8.86
CA LEU A 31 24.42 -8.69 -10.20
C LEU A 31 25.52 -8.09 -11.08
N ILE A 32 26.29 -7.13 -10.56
CA ILE A 32 27.39 -6.48 -11.29
C ILE A 32 28.48 -7.50 -11.65
N ARG A 33 28.85 -8.39 -10.71
CA ARG A 33 29.83 -9.47 -10.99
C ARG A 33 29.37 -10.40 -12.10
N GLY A 34 28.07 -10.71 -12.17
CA GLY A 34 27.52 -11.61 -13.18
C GLY A 34 27.20 -10.96 -14.53
N LEU A 35 26.87 -9.67 -14.56
CA LEU A 35 26.31 -8.98 -15.73
C LEU A 35 27.22 -7.88 -16.31
N GLY A 36 28.27 -7.49 -15.59
CA GLY A 36 29.12 -6.35 -15.93
C GLY A 36 28.72 -5.05 -15.20
N SER A 37 29.38 -3.96 -15.53
CA SER A 37 29.26 -2.68 -14.82
C SER A 37 27.87 -2.04 -14.94
N ILE A 38 27.50 -1.26 -13.92
CA ILE A 38 26.45 -0.24 -14.03
C ILE A 38 26.78 0.64 -15.25
N PRO A 39 25.81 0.95 -16.14
CA PRO A 39 26.08 1.81 -17.29
C PRO A 39 26.78 3.09 -16.84
N SER A 40 27.83 3.49 -17.54
CA SER A 40 28.52 4.76 -17.31
C SER A 40 27.54 5.90 -17.58
N GLY A 41 26.88 6.37 -16.53
CA GLY A 41 25.91 7.44 -16.59
C GLY A 41 26.53 8.81 -16.34
N ASP A 42 25.73 9.84 -16.55
CA ASP A 42 25.98 11.19 -16.05
C ASP A 42 26.31 11.18 -14.54
N PRO A 43 27.03 12.20 -14.02
CA PRO A 43 27.46 12.23 -12.62
C PRO A 43 26.33 12.04 -11.61
N ASP A 44 25.14 12.57 -11.90
CA ASP A 44 23.95 12.45 -11.03
C ASP A 44 23.46 10.99 -10.97
N SER A 45 23.41 10.30 -12.12
CA SER A 45 23.09 8.87 -12.17
C SER A 45 24.09 8.02 -11.36
N GLN A 46 25.38 8.34 -11.43
CA GLN A 46 26.41 7.64 -10.64
C GLN A 46 26.28 7.88 -9.13
N ALA A 47 25.71 9.02 -8.73
CA ALA A 47 25.48 9.36 -7.33
C ALA A 47 24.20 8.71 -6.78
N ILE A 48 23.12 8.71 -7.57
CA ILE A 48 21.77 8.39 -7.12
C ILE A 48 21.45 6.89 -7.24
N LEU A 49 21.89 6.24 -8.33
CA LEU A 49 21.55 4.84 -8.59
C LEU A 49 22.03 3.84 -7.54
N PRO A 50 23.24 3.98 -6.93
CA PRO A 50 23.65 3.08 -5.87
C PRO A 50 22.68 3.11 -4.69
N PHE A 51 22.26 4.31 -4.27
CA PHE A 51 21.29 4.50 -3.19
C PHE A 51 19.92 3.92 -3.54
N LEU A 52 19.32 4.39 -4.64
CA LEU A 52 17.96 4.00 -5.02
C LEU A 52 17.86 2.52 -5.41
N GLY A 53 18.82 2.02 -6.17
CA GLY A 53 18.93 0.60 -6.53
C GLY A 53 19.16 -0.27 -5.30
N GLY A 54 19.99 0.20 -4.36
CA GLY A 54 20.20 -0.45 -3.07
C GLY A 54 18.91 -0.55 -2.26
N ILE A 55 18.13 0.53 -2.14
CA ILE A 55 16.84 0.48 -1.45
C ILE A 55 15.86 -0.45 -2.14
N GLY A 56 15.70 -0.37 -3.47
CA GLY A 56 14.78 -1.22 -4.21
C GLY A 56 15.11 -2.72 -4.11
N LEU A 57 16.39 -3.09 -4.22
CA LEU A 57 16.86 -4.47 -4.05
C LEU A 57 16.78 -4.92 -2.60
N GLY A 58 17.17 -4.07 -1.67
CA GLY A 58 17.18 -4.35 -0.24
C GLY A 58 15.79 -4.59 0.32
N SER A 59 14.84 -3.72 0.00
CA SER A 59 13.44 -3.85 0.39
C SER A 59 12.82 -5.13 -0.20
N GLY A 60 13.08 -5.42 -1.48
CA GLY A 60 12.59 -6.64 -2.13
C GLY A 60 13.19 -7.91 -1.53
N PHE A 61 14.50 -7.91 -1.29
CA PHE A 61 15.20 -9.06 -0.71
C PHE A 61 14.75 -9.34 0.72
N VAL A 62 14.71 -8.33 1.60
CA VAL A 62 14.27 -8.52 2.99
C VAL A 62 12.81 -8.97 3.04
N SER A 63 11.96 -8.43 2.18
CA SER A 63 10.57 -8.85 2.05
C SER A 63 10.44 -10.36 1.73
N LEU A 64 11.12 -10.85 0.69
CA LEU A 64 11.09 -12.26 0.30
C LEU A 64 11.81 -13.16 1.31
N LEU A 65 12.85 -12.66 1.99
CA LEU A 65 13.53 -13.38 3.07
C LEU A 65 12.59 -13.59 4.26
N VAL A 66 11.85 -12.56 4.67
CA VAL A 66 10.88 -12.66 5.76
C VAL A 66 9.72 -13.58 5.38
N LEU A 67 9.27 -13.55 4.12
CA LEU A 67 8.33 -14.55 3.58
C LEU A 67 8.89 -15.98 3.73
N GLY A 68 10.14 -16.21 3.34
CA GLY A 68 10.79 -17.52 3.49
C GLY A 68 10.92 -17.98 4.94
N ILE A 69 11.33 -17.08 5.84
CA ILE A 69 11.39 -17.32 7.30
C ILE A 69 10.00 -17.65 7.85
N GLY A 70 8.97 -16.93 7.41
CA GLY A 70 7.58 -17.17 7.79
C GLY A 70 7.00 -18.47 7.26
N ALA A 71 7.35 -18.86 6.04
CA ALA A 71 6.99 -20.16 5.47
C ALA A 71 7.65 -21.31 6.25
N ALA A 72 8.87 -21.10 6.78
CA ALA A 72 9.57 -22.06 7.62
C ALA A 72 9.09 -22.09 9.09
N GLY A 73 8.17 -21.21 9.49
CA GLY A 73 7.68 -21.12 10.87
C GLY A 73 8.70 -20.54 11.85
N LEU A 74 9.55 -19.63 11.39
CA LEU A 74 10.65 -19.05 12.16
C LEU A 74 10.51 -17.53 12.40
N LEU A 75 9.29 -16.99 12.42
CA LEU A 75 9.04 -15.56 12.72
C LEU A 75 9.18 -15.26 14.22
N TYR A 76 10.34 -15.60 14.76
CA TYR A 76 10.77 -15.22 16.09
C TYR A 76 11.53 -13.90 16.02
N GLN A 77 11.35 -13.06 17.05
CA GLN A 77 12.03 -11.78 17.17
C GLN A 77 13.57 -11.93 17.08
N THR A 78 14.13 -12.99 17.67
CA THR A 78 15.57 -13.29 17.63
C THR A 78 16.09 -13.55 16.21
N VAL A 79 15.31 -14.26 15.39
CA VAL A 79 15.66 -14.53 13.98
C VAL A 79 15.66 -13.24 13.18
N LEU A 80 14.66 -12.38 13.39
CA LEU A 80 14.57 -11.09 12.70
C LEU A 80 15.63 -10.09 13.18
N ILE A 81 16.05 -10.13 14.45
CA ILE A 81 17.26 -9.41 14.90
C ILE A 81 18.51 -9.93 14.16
N GLY A 82 18.62 -11.24 13.91
CA GLY A 82 19.68 -11.82 13.07
C GLY A 82 19.68 -11.25 11.64
N VAL A 83 18.52 -11.09 11.02
CA VAL A 83 18.36 -10.43 9.72
C VAL A 83 18.86 -8.98 9.77
N LEU A 84 18.51 -8.23 10.82
CA LEU A 84 18.99 -6.86 11.04
C LEU A 84 20.51 -6.80 11.14
N ILE A 85 21.12 -7.61 12.01
CA ILE A 85 22.57 -7.63 12.26
C ILE A 85 23.34 -7.96 10.98
N THR A 86 22.91 -8.98 10.25
CA THR A 86 23.57 -9.41 9.01
C THR A 86 23.48 -8.35 7.91
N GLY A 87 22.31 -7.70 7.76
CA GLY A 87 22.17 -6.54 6.89
C GLY A 87 23.11 -5.39 7.26
N LEU A 88 23.21 -5.08 8.56
CA LEU A 88 24.16 -4.06 9.05
C LEU A 88 25.62 -4.43 8.78
N ILE A 89 26.00 -5.71 8.90
CA ILE A 89 27.35 -6.18 8.53
C ILE A 89 27.62 -5.94 7.03
N PHE A 90 26.66 -6.26 6.16
CA PHE A 90 26.80 -6.01 4.73
C PHE A 90 26.88 -4.51 4.42
N TYR A 91 26.10 -3.68 5.11
CA TYR A 91 26.20 -2.23 5.00
C TYR A 91 27.58 -1.75 5.43
N MET A 92 28.10 -2.18 6.58
CA MET A 92 29.41 -1.73 7.08
C MET A 92 30.56 -2.12 6.15
N ARG A 93 30.48 -3.30 5.50
CA ARG A 93 31.44 -3.75 4.48
C ARG A 93 31.34 -2.94 3.18
N GLY A 94 30.12 -2.51 2.83
CA GLY A 94 29.79 -1.86 1.57
C GLY A 94 29.55 -0.34 1.64
N ARG A 95 29.69 0.29 2.81
CA ARG A 95 29.27 1.68 3.04
C ARG A 95 29.97 2.70 2.14
N ARG A 96 31.14 2.35 1.62
CA ARG A 96 31.93 3.18 0.69
C ARG A 96 31.35 3.20 -0.73
N ASP A 97 30.49 2.24 -1.07
CA ASP A 97 29.81 2.15 -2.36
C ASP A 97 28.67 3.17 -2.47
N TYR A 98 28.26 3.77 -1.35
CA TYR A 98 27.26 4.83 -1.29
C TYR A 98 27.92 6.21 -1.30
N PRO A 99 27.84 6.96 -2.41
CA PRO A 99 28.48 8.25 -2.52
C PRO A 99 27.61 9.35 -1.88
N TRP A 100 27.36 9.26 -0.57
CA TRP A 100 26.42 10.13 0.17
C TRP A 100 26.60 11.62 -0.12
N ARG A 101 27.84 12.10 -0.19
CA ARG A 101 28.14 13.49 -0.52
C ARG A 101 27.66 13.86 -1.93
N ARG A 102 27.95 13.03 -2.93
CA ARG A 102 27.51 13.26 -4.32
C ARG A 102 26.00 13.12 -4.46
N LEU A 103 25.38 12.22 -3.69
CA LEU A 103 23.92 12.11 -3.63
C LEU A 103 23.33 13.44 -3.14
N LEU A 104 23.82 14.00 -2.04
CA LEU A 104 23.36 15.29 -1.54
C LEU A 104 23.59 16.42 -2.55
N GLU A 105 24.77 16.47 -3.18
CA GLU A 105 25.09 17.44 -4.24
C GLU A 105 24.13 17.31 -5.45
N ALA A 106 23.81 16.09 -5.89
CA ALA A 106 22.89 15.82 -6.98
C ALA A 106 21.42 16.15 -6.65
N LEU A 107 21.08 16.30 -5.37
CA LEU A 107 19.76 16.72 -4.91
C LEU A 107 19.64 18.24 -4.77
N LEU A 108 20.74 19.00 -4.76
CA LEU A 108 20.68 20.45 -4.60
C LEU A 108 19.86 21.11 -5.72
N PRO A 109 19.01 22.12 -5.40
CA PRO A 109 18.25 22.87 -6.39
C PRO A 109 19.13 23.80 -7.22
N ASP A 110 18.79 23.96 -8.51
CA ASP A 110 19.48 24.87 -9.41
C ASP A 110 18.71 26.19 -9.57
N GLY A 111 19.28 27.28 -9.04
CA GLY A 111 18.71 28.62 -9.16
C GLY A 111 17.51 28.90 -8.25
N LYS A 112 17.02 30.14 -8.27
CA LYS A 112 16.05 30.64 -7.27
C LYS A 112 14.69 29.95 -7.31
N VAL A 113 14.21 29.58 -8.50
CA VAL A 113 12.89 28.93 -8.68
C VAL A 113 12.92 27.50 -8.12
N GLU A 114 13.96 26.72 -8.42
CA GLU A 114 14.09 25.39 -7.82
C GLU A 114 14.32 25.46 -6.32
N VAL A 115 15.03 26.47 -5.81
CA VAL A 115 15.16 26.67 -4.36
C VAL A 115 13.79 26.85 -3.73
N PHE A 116 12.94 27.72 -4.29
CA PHE A 116 11.57 27.92 -3.81
C PHE A 116 10.76 26.61 -3.80
N PHE A 117 10.78 25.87 -4.91
CA PHE A 117 10.12 24.57 -5.00
C PHE A 117 10.70 23.56 -3.99
N SER A 118 12.02 23.48 -3.84
CA SER A 118 12.68 22.55 -2.92
C SER A 118 12.32 22.80 -1.45
N LEU A 119 12.23 24.07 -1.04
CA LEU A 119 11.82 24.45 0.31
C LEU A 119 10.37 24.03 0.57
N MET A 120 9.50 24.25 -0.41
CA MET A 120 8.11 23.85 -0.34
C MET A 120 7.93 22.33 -0.28
N ALA A 121 8.67 21.58 -1.10
CA ALA A 121 8.72 20.13 -1.04
C ALA A 121 9.22 19.64 0.32
N ALA A 122 10.28 20.25 0.87
CA ALA A 122 10.82 19.93 2.18
C ALA A 122 9.79 20.17 3.30
N THR A 123 9.06 21.28 3.28
CA THR A 123 7.98 21.56 4.24
C THR A 123 6.89 20.49 4.21
N ILE A 124 6.40 20.14 3.01
CA ILE A 124 5.38 19.09 2.84
C ILE A 124 5.92 17.75 3.35
N PHE A 125 7.17 17.43 3.05
CA PHE A 125 7.79 16.17 3.42
C PHE A 125 8.01 16.02 4.94
N LEU A 126 8.43 17.10 5.62
CA LEU A 126 8.54 17.15 7.08
C LEU A 126 7.18 17.02 7.76
N PHE A 127 6.14 17.66 7.24
CA PHE A 127 4.78 17.48 7.74
C PHE A 127 4.33 16.01 7.71
N HIS A 128 4.65 15.28 6.62
CA HIS A 128 4.36 13.85 6.54
C HIS A 128 5.18 13.00 7.53
N LEU A 129 6.41 13.41 7.84
CA LEU A 129 7.23 12.75 8.86
C LEU A 129 6.57 12.87 10.24
N ASP A 130 6.06 14.06 10.58
CA ASP A 130 5.40 14.32 11.86
C ASP A 130 4.17 13.41 12.07
N GLY A 131 3.43 13.10 11.01
CA GLY A 131 2.30 12.18 11.10
C GLY A 131 2.66 10.71 11.26
N CYS A 132 3.90 10.30 10.99
CA CYS A 132 4.34 8.93 11.26
C CYS A 132 4.28 8.59 12.75
N PHE A 133 4.35 9.62 13.61
CA PHE A 133 4.23 9.50 15.06
C PHE A 133 2.79 9.49 15.57
N LEU A 134 1.79 9.49 14.69
CA LEU A 134 0.40 9.24 15.09
C LEU A 134 0.18 7.75 15.36
N PRO A 135 -0.73 7.39 16.29
CA PRO A 135 -1.10 6.00 16.50
C PRO A 135 -1.63 5.37 15.21
N VAL A 136 -1.56 4.03 15.13
CA VAL A 136 -2.12 3.29 13.99
C VAL A 136 -3.65 3.43 14.03
N THR A 137 -4.19 4.15 13.05
CA THR A 137 -5.63 4.46 12.96
C THR A 137 -6.17 4.30 11.54
N GLY A 138 -5.31 4.01 10.57
CA GLY A 138 -5.71 3.80 9.20
C GLY A 138 -6.62 2.59 9.08
N GLN A 139 -7.70 2.71 8.31
CA GLN A 139 -8.66 1.62 8.14
C GLN A 139 -7.98 0.39 7.56
N ASP A 140 -7.22 0.53 6.47
CA ASP A 140 -6.50 -0.60 5.86
C ASP A 140 -5.31 -1.05 6.71
N GLU A 141 -4.65 -0.12 7.42
CA GLU A 141 -3.59 -0.45 8.38
C GLU A 141 -4.09 -1.46 9.41
N LEU A 142 -5.23 -1.12 10.03
CA LEU A 142 -5.88 -1.89 11.08
C LEU A 142 -6.61 -3.12 10.55
N THR A 143 -7.05 -3.12 9.29
CA THR A 143 -7.75 -4.26 8.71
C THR A 143 -6.76 -5.36 8.32
N TYR A 144 -5.70 -5.01 7.58
CA TYR A 144 -4.81 -6.04 7.03
C TYR A 144 -3.33 -5.65 6.92
N HIS A 145 -2.97 -4.40 6.59
CA HIS A 145 -1.57 -4.06 6.33
C HIS A 145 -0.65 -4.22 7.54
N LEU A 146 -1.14 -3.97 8.77
CA LEU A 146 -0.39 -4.21 10.01
C LEU A 146 -0.97 -5.35 10.85
N THR A 147 -2.27 -5.61 10.72
CA THR A 147 -2.93 -6.74 11.39
C THR A 147 -2.34 -8.08 10.97
N MET A 148 -2.19 -8.32 9.67
CA MET A 148 -1.67 -9.62 9.20
C MET A 148 -0.21 -9.84 9.58
N PRO A 149 0.69 -8.88 9.35
CA PRO A 149 2.05 -8.94 9.89
C PRO A 149 2.13 -9.27 11.37
N ARG A 150 1.29 -8.64 12.19
CA ARG A 150 1.22 -8.92 13.62
C ARG A 150 0.74 -10.35 13.92
N GLN A 151 -0.32 -10.79 13.25
CA GLN A 151 -0.85 -12.15 13.45
C GLN A 151 0.17 -13.22 13.00
N TYR A 152 0.98 -12.95 11.97
CA TYR A 152 2.08 -13.84 11.59
C TYR A 152 3.19 -13.91 12.65
N LEU A 153 3.52 -12.79 13.29
CA LEU A 153 4.47 -12.77 14.41
C LEU A 153 3.93 -13.54 15.62
N VAL A 154 2.64 -13.37 15.96
CA VAL A 154 1.98 -14.12 17.04
C VAL A 154 1.96 -15.62 16.75
N ALA A 155 1.72 -16.00 15.49
CA ALA A 155 1.72 -17.41 15.07
C ALA A 155 3.11 -17.98 14.79
N HIS A 156 4.16 -17.15 14.83
CA HIS A 156 5.53 -17.45 14.39
C HIS A 156 5.66 -17.99 12.95
N ARG A 157 4.60 -17.89 12.14
CA ARG A 157 4.54 -18.44 10.78
C ARG A 157 3.55 -17.68 9.93
N ILE A 158 3.72 -17.79 8.62
CA ILE A 158 2.69 -17.38 7.66
C ILE A 158 1.66 -18.51 7.57
N TYR A 159 0.38 -18.14 7.58
CA TYR A 159 -0.72 -19.09 7.50
C TYR A 159 -1.87 -18.53 6.66
N ALA A 160 -2.74 -19.42 6.20
CA ALA A 160 -3.89 -19.05 5.40
C ALA A 160 -4.94 -18.32 6.24
N THR A 161 -5.45 -17.20 5.74
CA THR A 161 -6.55 -16.45 6.37
C THR A 161 -7.77 -16.48 5.49
N PRO A 162 -8.59 -17.54 5.55
CA PRO A 162 -9.83 -17.60 4.79
C PRO A 162 -10.73 -16.40 5.08
N ASN A 163 -10.73 -15.96 6.33
CA ASN A 163 -11.52 -14.86 6.92
C ASN A 163 -10.88 -13.47 6.81
N LEU A 164 -9.85 -13.35 5.99
CA LEU A 164 -9.38 -12.03 5.63
C LEU A 164 -8.94 -12.11 4.20
N LEU A 165 -9.87 -11.81 3.29
CA LEU A 165 -9.63 -11.87 1.86
C LEU A 165 -8.33 -11.15 1.47
N HIS A 166 -8.15 -9.92 1.97
CA HIS A 166 -6.95 -9.13 1.71
C HIS A 166 -5.67 -9.80 2.21
N GLY A 167 -5.76 -10.64 3.27
CA GLY A 167 -4.68 -11.49 3.82
C GLY A 167 -4.07 -12.47 2.82
N ASN A 168 -4.74 -12.66 1.68
CA ASN A 168 -4.29 -13.53 0.60
C ASN A 168 -3.75 -12.77 -0.62
N PHE A 169 -3.58 -11.46 -0.52
CA PHE A 169 -2.91 -10.68 -1.55
C PHE A 169 -1.38 -10.87 -1.48
N PRO A 170 -0.64 -10.49 -2.53
CA PRO A 170 0.81 -10.47 -2.50
C PRO A 170 1.27 -9.42 -1.49
N TYR A 171 2.11 -9.82 -0.54
CA TYR A 171 2.34 -9.10 0.71
C TYR A 171 3.79 -8.63 0.88
N ASN A 172 4.44 -8.20 -0.20
CA ASN A 172 5.83 -7.78 -0.10
C ASN A 172 6.02 -6.58 0.86
N ALA A 173 5.09 -5.61 0.87
CA ALA A 173 5.16 -4.48 1.81
C ALA A 173 4.91 -4.95 3.25
N GLU A 174 3.95 -5.85 3.43
CA GLU A 174 3.52 -6.41 4.71
C GLU A 174 4.62 -7.29 5.34
N MET A 175 5.45 -7.96 4.54
CA MET A 175 6.65 -8.65 5.06
C MET A 175 7.69 -7.68 5.61
N LEU A 176 7.82 -6.49 5.02
CA LEU A 176 8.65 -5.43 5.60
C LEU A 176 8.05 -4.89 6.91
N TYR A 177 6.72 -4.76 6.98
CA TYR A 177 6.05 -4.39 8.23
C TYR A 177 6.14 -5.49 9.29
N THR A 178 6.15 -6.77 8.89
CA THR A 178 6.40 -7.91 9.78
C THR A 178 7.79 -7.80 10.40
N PHE A 179 8.80 -7.43 9.60
CA PHE A 179 10.14 -7.16 10.07
C PHE A 179 10.19 -5.98 11.06
N CYS A 180 9.53 -4.87 10.74
CA CYS A 180 9.46 -3.70 11.63
C CYS A 180 8.72 -3.99 12.94
N LEU A 181 7.54 -4.62 12.90
CA LEU A 181 6.74 -4.95 14.10
C LEU A 181 7.44 -5.96 15.04
N ALA A 182 8.38 -6.74 14.52
CA ALA A 182 9.21 -7.60 15.36
C ALA A 182 10.25 -6.80 16.17
N LEU A 183 10.71 -5.67 15.63
CA LEU A 183 11.78 -4.86 16.20
C LEU A 183 11.26 -3.69 17.04
N GLY A 184 10.16 -3.07 16.63
CA GLY A 184 9.57 -1.88 17.22
C GLY A 184 8.04 -1.85 17.08
N SER A 185 7.47 -0.65 16.98
CA SER A 185 6.01 -0.47 16.95
C SER A 185 5.44 -0.21 15.54
N GLY A 186 4.14 0.09 15.47
CA GLY A 186 3.51 0.57 14.24
C GLY A 186 4.12 1.89 13.74
N VAL A 187 4.70 2.71 14.61
CA VAL A 187 5.43 3.93 14.21
C VAL A 187 6.67 3.57 13.39
N LEU A 188 7.45 2.54 13.77
CA LEU A 188 8.56 2.05 12.95
C LEU A 188 8.11 1.63 11.54
N CYS A 189 6.93 1.02 11.40
CA CYS A 189 6.36 0.66 10.09
C CYS A 189 6.03 1.89 9.25
N LYS A 190 5.43 2.92 9.87
CA LYS A 190 5.12 4.20 9.22
C LYS A 190 6.38 4.96 8.82
N LEU A 191 7.41 4.97 9.67
CA LEU A 191 8.72 5.55 9.34
C LEU A 191 9.39 4.83 8.16
N LEU A 192 9.31 3.49 8.10
CA LEU A 192 9.78 2.74 6.94
C LEU A 192 8.98 3.10 5.68
N HIS A 193 7.65 3.16 5.76
CA HIS A 193 6.79 3.55 4.62
C HIS A 193 7.13 4.96 4.12
N TRP A 194 7.24 5.93 5.03
CA TRP A 194 7.66 7.30 4.73
C TRP A 194 9.05 7.36 4.09
N PHE A 195 9.97 6.49 4.49
CA PHE A 195 11.28 6.40 3.87
C PHE A 195 11.23 5.84 2.44
N LEU A 196 10.37 4.85 2.18
CA LEU A 196 10.13 4.38 0.81
C LEU A 196 9.46 5.49 -0.03
N PHE A 197 8.60 6.31 0.57
CA PHE A 197 8.03 7.50 -0.05
C PHE A 197 9.11 8.54 -0.39
N ALA A 198 10.04 8.80 0.53
CA ALA A 198 11.21 9.65 0.31
C ALA A 198 12.04 9.15 -0.88
N SER A 199 12.26 7.84 -0.96
CA SER A 199 13.00 7.19 -2.04
C SER A 199 12.27 7.33 -3.37
N THR A 200 10.93 7.25 -3.39
CA THR A 200 10.11 7.52 -4.58
C THR A 200 10.27 8.97 -5.03
N CYS A 201 10.22 9.93 -4.10
CA CYS A 201 10.43 11.35 -4.36
C CYS A 201 11.81 11.64 -4.97
N ILE A 202 12.87 11.04 -4.41
CA ILE A 202 14.23 11.11 -4.95
C ILE A 202 14.29 10.48 -6.35
N GLY A 203 13.61 9.34 -6.55
CA GLY A 203 13.50 8.69 -7.87
C GLY A 203 12.82 9.57 -8.92
N ILE A 204 11.73 10.27 -8.55
CA ILE A 204 11.03 11.22 -9.42
C ILE A 204 11.96 12.37 -9.80
N LEU A 205 12.56 13.03 -8.80
CA LEU A 205 13.48 14.14 -9.00
C LEU A 205 14.63 13.73 -9.94
N ALA A 206 15.25 12.58 -9.66
CA ALA A 206 16.38 12.08 -10.42
C ALA A 206 15.99 11.71 -11.86
N TYR A 207 14.87 11.00 -12.06
CA TYR A 207 14.42 10.60 -13.39
C TYR A 207 14.00 11.81 -14.22
N SER A 208 13.26 12.75 -13.62
CA SER A 208 12.92 14.01 -14.27
C SER A 208 14.16 14.79 -14.67
N ARG A 209 15.16 14.94 -13.76
CA ARG A 209 16.40 15.66 -14.07
C ARG A 209 17.19 15.03 -15.21
N LYS A 210 17.21 13.70 -15.29
CA LYS A 210 17.83 12.95 -16.38
C LYS A 210 17.20 13.26 -17.74
N LEU A 211 15.87 13.43 -17.77
CA LEU A 211 15.13 13.73 -19.00
C LEU A 211 15.10 15.23 -19.33
N CYS A 212 15.03 16.06 -18.30
CA CYS A 212 14.95 17.52 -18.37
C CYS A 212 15.31 18.12 -17.00
N ARG A 213 16.52 18.69 -16.88
CA ARG A 213 17.07 19.15 -15.59
C ARG A 213 16.12 20.07 -14.80
N GLY A 214 15.56 21.09 -15.46
CA GLY A 214 14.64 22.06 -14.85
C GLY A 214 13.26 21.51 -14.44
N ALA A 215 12.90 20.31 -14.90
CA ALA A 215 11.64 19.67 -14.54
C ALA A 215 11.69 18.97 -13.17
N GLY A 216 12.88 18.77 -12.60
CA GLY A 216 13.11 17.93 -11.42
C GLY A 216 12.20 18.24 -10.25
N TYR A 217 12.36 19.43 -9.68
CA TYR A 217 11.58 19.85 -8.51
C TYR A 217 10.11 20.05 -8.84
N LEU A 218 9.77 20.57 -10.03
CA LEU A 218 8.37 20.72 -10.42
C LEU A 218 7.62 19.38 -10.47
N SER A 219 8.23 18.33 -11.06
CA SER A 219 7.68 16.97 -11.02
C SER A 219 7.50 16.46 -9.59
N LEU A 220 8.50 16.68 -8.72
CA LEU A 220 8.40 16.30 -7.31
C LEU A 220 7.22 16.98 -6.62
N LEU A 221 7.03 18.29 -6.80
CA LEU A 221 5.92 19.02 -6.19
C LEU A 221 4.57 18.53 -6.70
N LEU A 222 4.44 18.31 -8.01
CA LEU A 222 3.20 17.81 -8.60
C LEU A 222 2.81 16.45 -8.01
N TYR A 223 3.79 15.58 -7.75
CA TYR A 223 3.57 14.31 -7.06
C TYR A 223 3.19 14.50 -5.58
N LEU A 224 3.99 15.28 -4.82
CA LEU A 224 3.78 15.49 -3.39
C LEU A 224 2.40 16.06 -3.09
N VAL A 225 1.98 17.06 -3.86
CA VAL A 225 0.68 17.68 -3.67
C VAL A 225 -0.42 16.67 -4.05
N ALA A 226 -0.31 15.91 -5.14
CA ALA A 226 -1.34 14.96 -5.59
C ALA A 226 -1.51 13.77 -4.63
N VAL A 227 -0.40 13.22 -4.12
CA VAL A 227 -0.43 12.12 -3.15
C VAL A 227 -1.08 12.56 -1.84
N GLY A 228 -0.85 13.80 -1.40
CA GLY A 228 -1.55 14.37 -0.26
C GLY A 228 -3.08 14.50 -0.44
N MET A 229 -3.59 14.50 -1.68
CA MET A 229 -5.03 14.55 -2.00
C MET A 229 -5.65 13.15 -2.06
N VAL A 230 -5.12 12.32 -2.97
CA VAL A 230 -5.69 11.01 -3.32
C VAL A 230 -5.49 10.02 -2.20
N TYR A 231 -4.44 10.26 -1.44
CA TYR A 231 -4.21 9.62 -0.19
C TYR A 231 -4.07 10.66 0.91
N VAL A 232 -5.21 11.19 1.33
CA VAL A 232 -5.33 12.00 2.53
C VAL A 232 -4.51 11.41 3.72
N ARG A 233 -4.21 10.10 3.68
CA ARG A 233 -3.49 9.33 4.71
C ARG A 233 -2.18 8.61 4.30
N SER A 234 -1.92 8.33 3.02
CA SER A 234 -0.92 7.30 2.63
C SER A 234 0.50 7.57 3.09
N PRO A 235 1.08 8.79 2.98
CA PRO A 235 2.46 8.97 3.42
C PRO A 235 2.67 8.73 4.92
N MET A 236 1.58 8.72 5.70
CA MET A 236 1.55 8.57 7.16
C MET A 236 0.91 7.26 7.61
N GLU A 237 0.43 6.44 6.69
CA GLU A 237 -0.18 5.14 6.94
C GLU A 237 0.60 4.03 6.22
N ALA A 238 0.93 2.95 6.92
CA ALA A 238 1.60 1.79 6.37
C ALA A 238 0.71 1.11 5.32
N GLY A 239 1.02 1.31 4.04
CA GLY A 239 0.29 0.73 2.92
C GLY A 239 1.20 0.07 1.88
N SER A 240 0.60 -0.49 0.82
CA SER A 240 1.33 -1.18 -0.26
C SER A 240 1.55 -0.32 -1.51
N ASP A 241 0.92 0.85 -1.56
CA ASP A 241 0.90 1.72 -2.73
C ASP A 241 2.25 2.40 -3.02
N VAL A 242 2.88 3.00 -2.01
CA VAL A 242 4.16 3.71 -2.15
C VAL A 242 5.29 2.76 -2.54
N PRO A 243 5.45 1.56 -1.95
CA PRO A 243 6.45 0.60 -2.42
C PRO A 243 6.27 0.24 -3.91
N CYS A 244 5.02 0.07 -4.38
CA CYS A 244 4.74 -0.12 -5.81
C CYS A 244 5.18 1.08 -6.66
N ALA A 245 4.85 2.30 -6.22
CA ALA A 245 5.24 3.54 -6.89
C ALA A 245 6.77 3.71 -6.97
N LEU A 246 7.49 3.32 -5.91
CA LEU A 246 8.96 3.27 -5.89
C LEU A 246 9.47 2.35 -6.99
N TYR A 247 8.98 1.11 -7.03
CA TYR A 247 9.43 0.13 -8.01
C TYR A 247 9.16 0.55 -9.46
N LEU A 248 8.03 1.24 -9.73
CA LEU A 248 7.76 1.84 -11.04
C LEU A 248 8.81 2.89 -11.41
N ILE A 249 9.05 3.89 -10.56
CA ILE A 249 9.94 4.99 -10.92
C ILE A 249 11.39 4.52 -11.08
N LEU A 250 11.83 3.56 -10.25
CA LEU A 250 13.15 2.95 -10.41
C LEU A 250 13.25 2.13 -11.69
N GLY A 251 12.21 1.36 -12.04
CA GLY A 251 12.14 0.61 -13.29
C GLY A 251 12.27 1.52 -14.52
N LEU A 252 11.53 2.64 -14.53
CA LEU A 252 11.63 3.67 -15.57
C LEU A 252 13.04 4.27 -15.65
N TYR A 253 13.65 4.56 -14.49
CA TYR A 253 15.01 5.09 -14.44
C TYR A 253 16.01 4.13 -15.08
N PHE A 254 16.01 2.84 -14.68
CA PHE A 254 16.92 1.85 -15.24
C PHE A 254 16.70 1.66 -16.74
N ILE A 255 15.44 1.60 -17.21
CA ILE A 255 15.15 1.58 -18.66
C ILE A 255 15.74 2.81 -19.37
N GLY A 256 15.63 3.99 -18.76
CA GLY A 256 16.24 5.22 -19.26
C GLY A 256 17.77 5.19 -19.35
N CYS A 257 18.45 4.31 -18.60
CA CYS A 257 19.90 4.13 -18.64
C CYS A 257 20.37 3.06 -19.65
N MET A 258 19.46 2.36 -20.35
CA MET A 258 19.84 1.34 -21.32
C MET A 258 20.50 1.94 -22.56
N THR A 259 21.58 1.29 -23.01
CA THR A 259 22.21 1.49 -24.32
C THR A 259 22.41 0.13 -25.01
N PRO A 260 22.57 0.07 -26.34
CA PRO A 260 22.79 -1.19 -27.07
C PRO A 260 24.00 -2.00 -26.54
N GLU A 261 25.02 -1.32 -26.01
CA GLU A 261 26.24 -1.90 -25.46
C GLU A 261 26.07 -2.34 -24.00
N GLY A 262 25.16 -1.71 -23.24
CA GLY A 262 25.06 -1.79 -21.78
C GLY A 262 23.64 -2.00 -21.24
N TRP A 263 22.87 -2.93 -21.80
CA TRP A 263 21.45 -3.11 -21.45
C TRP A 263 21.15 -4.18 -20.39
N LYS A 264 22.05 -5.16 -20.19
CA LYS A 264 21.76 -6.36 -19.37
C LYS A 264 21.42 -6.02 -17.94
N PHE A 265 22.30 -5.27 -17.25
CA PHE A 265 22.09 -4.89 -15.85
C PHE A 265 20.80 -4.08 -15.67
N PRO A 266 20.53 -3.01 -16.43
CA PRO A 266 19.26 -2.30 -16.31
C PRO A 266 18.02 -3.13 -16.66
N ALA A 267 18.10 -4.08 -17.59
CA ALA A 267 16.99 -4.96 -17.95
C ALA A 267 16.64 -5.91 -16.81
N VAL A 268 17.67 -6.47 -16.17
CA VAL A 268 17.52 -7.30 -14.98
C VAL A 268 16.93 -6.49 -13.83
N MET A 269 17.44 -5.29 -13.58
CA MET A 269 16.89 -4.40 -12.55
C MET A 269 15.41 -4.06 -12.80
N ALA A 270 15.05 -3.68 -14.02
CA ALA A 270 13.66 -3.38 -14.38
C ALA A 270 12.74 -4.60 -14.18
N GLY A 271 13.20 -5.81 -14.55
CA GLY A 271 12.45 -7.05 -14.35
C GLY A 271 12.27 -7.40 -12.87
N ILE A 272 13.34 -7.25 -12.07
CA ILE A 272 13.29 -7.45 -10.61
C ILE A 272 12.29 -6.49 -9.98
N LEU A 273 12.40 -5.19 -10.26
CA LEU A 273 11.53 -4.16 -9.69
C LEU A 273 10.06 -4.38 -10.09
N ASN A 274 9.78 -4.76 -11.33
CA ASN A 274 8.42 -5.08 -11.78
C ASN A 274 7.86 -6.32 -11.07
N GLY A 275 8.67 -7.39 -10.89
CA GLY A 275 8.29 -8.57 -10.12
C GLY A 275 8.01 -8.27 -8.64
N LEU A 276 8.84 -7.41 -8.03
CA LEU A 276 8.61 -6.93 -6.67
C LEU A 276 7.31 -6.12 -6.55
N ALA A 277 6.97 -5.33 -7.58
CA ALA A 277 5.70 -4.61 -7.62
C ALA A 277 4.49 -5.57 -7.71
N TRP A 278 4.57 -6.62 -8.53
CA TRP A 278 3.55 -7.68 -8.57
C TRP A 278 3.40 -8.36 -7.22
N GLY A 279 4.51 -8.63 -6.54
CA GLY A 279 4.52 -9.19 -5.20
C GLY A 279 4.02 -8.24 -4.10
N THR A 280 3.74 -6.97 -4.41
CA THR A 280 3.23 -5.97 -3.45
C THR A 280 1.74 -5.67 -3.66
N LYS A 281 1.26 -5.61 -4.91
CA LYS A 281 -0.13 -5.27 -5.20
C LYS A 281 -0.61 -5.83 -6.53
N TYR A 282 -1.79 -6.43 -6.54
CA TYR A 282 -2.41 -7.01 -7.75
C TYR A 282 -2.72 -6.00 -8.86
N VAL A 283 -2.67 -4.70 -8.60
CA VAL A 283 -2.85 -3.66 -9.61
C VAL A 283 -1.59 -3.40 -10.45
N ALA A 284 -0.40 -3.85 -9.98
CA ALA A 284 0.87 -3.64 -10.67
C ALA A 284 0.93 -4.22 -12.10
N PRO A 285 0.40 -5.43 -12.39
CA PRO A 285 0.27 -5.94 -13.76
C PRO A 285 -0.46 -4.99 -14.72
N ALA A 286 -1.45 -4.24 -14.24
CA ALA A 286 -2.21 -3.31 -15.06
C ALA A 286 -1.52 -1.95 -15.14
N PHE A 287 -1.06 -1.39 -14.02
CA PHE A 287 -0.64 0.01 -13.93
C PHE A 287 0.87 0.25 -13.97
N ILE A 288 1.70 -0.78 -13.74
CA ILE A 288 3.16 -0.65 -13.69
C ILE A 288 3.79 -1.34 -14.90
N THR A 289 3.40 -2.57 -15.19
CA THR A 289 4.04 -3.37 -16.24
C THR A 289 3.88 -2.79 -17.65
N PRO A 290 2.68 -2.34 -18.09
CA PRO A 290 2.53 -1.82 -19.44
C PRO A 290 3.33 -0.53 -19.68
N PRO A 291 3.34 0.47 -18.77
CA PRO A 291 4.26 1.59 -18.88
C PRO A 291 5.73 1.20 -19.01
N LEU A 292 6.22 0.24 -18.22
CA LEU A 292 7.60 -0.24 -18.32
C LEU A 292 7.87 -0.90 -19.67
N ILE A 293 6.97 -1.76 -20.17
CA ILE A 293 7.11 -2.41 -21.48
C ILE A 293 7.11 -1.36 -22.61
N LEU A 294 6.18 -0.39 -22.57
CA LEU A 294 6.10 0.68 -23.58
C LEU A 294 7.37 1.53 -23.61
N CYS A 295 7.91 1.89 -22.44
CA CYS A 295 9.17 2.61 -22.35
C CYS A 295 10.37 1.77 -22.80
N LEU A 296 10.40 0.48 -22.49
CA LEU A 296 11.46 -0.45 -22.89
C LEU A 296 11.49 -0.67 -24.41
N VAL A 297 10.33 -0.98 -25.01
CA VAL A 297 10.19 -1.12 -26.47
C VAL A 297 10.50 0.20 -27.15
N GLY A 298 9.96 1.31 -26.64
CA GLY A 298 10.23 2.64 -27.15
C GLY A 298 11.71 3.01 -27.09
N ARG A 299 12.41 2.64 -26.02
CA ARG A 299 13.86 2.80 -25.89
C ARG A 299 14.61 1.97 -26.93
N GLY A 300 14.18 0.73 -27.14
CA GLY A 300 14.71 -0.16 -28.19
C GLY A 300 14.64 0.48 -29.58
N LEU A 301 13.48 1.02 -29.93
CA LEU A 301 13.23 1.71 -31.21
C LEU A 301 14.04 3.01 -31.34
N GLN A 302 14.20 3.77 -30.26
CA GLN A 302 14.89 5.07 -30.30
C GLN A 302 16.41 4.97 -30.31
N GLN A 303 16.98 3.94 -29.68
CA GLN A 303 18.43 3.79 -29.50
C GLN A 303 19.05 2.75 -30.44
N GLY A 304 18.29 2.28 -31.44
CA GLY A 304 18.81 1.36 -32.47
C GLY A 304 19.07 -0.06 -31.98
N PHE A 305 18.36 -0.53 -30.94
CA PHE A 305 18.44 -1.93 -30.52
C PHE A 305 17.92 -2.84 -31.64
N SER A 306 18.64 -3.93 -31.91
CA SER A 306 18.12 -4.96 -32.80
C SER A 306 16.87 -5.61 -32.22
N ILE A 307 15.97 -6.09 -33.08
CA ILE A 307 14.74 -6.77 -32.65
C ILE A 307 15.02 -7.98 -31.74
N ARG A 308 16.13 -8.70 -32.00
CA ARG A 308 16.59 -9.81 -31.17
C ARG A 308 17.02 -9.36 -29.77
N GLN A 309 17.72 -8.22 -29.66
CA GLN A 309 18.07 -7.64 -28.36
C GLN A 309 16.81 -7.22 -27.60
N THR A 310 15.89 -6.49 -28.24
CA THR A 310 14.64 -6.05 -27.61
C THR A 310 13.81 -7.25 -27.12
N ALA A 311 13.69 -8.31 -27.93
CA ALA A 311 13.03 -9.55 -27.53
C ALA A 311 13.72 -10.23 -26.34
N GLY A 312 15.06 -10.30 -26.34
CA GLY A 312 15.84 -10.84 -25.22
C GLY A 312 15.69 -10.02 -23.93
N ILE A 313 15.66 -8.70 -24.03
CA ILE A 313 15.40 -7.77 -22.92
C ILE A 313 14.01 -8.03 -22.33
N LEU A 314 12.97 -8.10 -23.18
CA LEU A 314 11.59 -8.39 -22.75
C LEU A 314 11.48 -9.77 -22.10
N ALA A 315 12.13 -10.79 -22.67
CA ALA A 315 12.14 -12.13 -22.10
C ALA A 315 12.74 -12.14 -20.69
N ILE A 316 13.92 -11.52 -20.50
CA ILE A 316 14.56 -11.40 -19.17
C ILE A 316 13.68 -10.62 -18.20
N PHE A 317 13.12 -9.50 -18.64
CA PHE A 317 12.21 -8.68 -17.85
C PHE A 317 11.00 -9.49 -17.33
N LEU A 318 10.34 -10.23 -18.23
CA LEU A 318 9.16 -11.04 -17.90
C LEU A 318 9.52 -12.26 -17.04
N LEU A 319 10.62 -12.96 -17.33
CA LEU A 319 11.06 -14.11 -16.54
C LEU A 319 11.36 -13.71 -15.10
N LEU A 320 12.05 -12.59 -14.88
CA LEU A 320 12.32 -12.08 -13.53
C LEU A 320 11.06 -11.59 -12.84
N THR A 321 10.15 -10.94 -13.59
CA THR A 321 8.84 -10.53 -13.05
C THR A 321 8.09 -11.74 -12.49
N LEU A 322 7.93 -12.78 -13.30
CA LEU A 322 7.22 -14.00 -12.92
C LEU A 322 7.94 -14.74 -11.80
N GLY A 323 9.28 -14.83 -11.86
CA GLY A 323 10.09 -15.51 -10.85
C GLY A 323 9.97 -14.89 -9.46
N LEU A 324 9.94 -13.56 -9.35
CA LEU A 324 9.78 -12.88 -8.05
C LEU A 324 8.33 -12.80 -7.57
N PHE A 325 7.36 -12.93 -8.47
CA PHE A 325 5.95 -13.06 -8.11
C PHE A 325 5.57 -14.49 -7.69
N ALA A 326 6.29 -15.49 -8.19
CA ALA A 326 6.00 -16.91 -7.97
C ALA A 326 5.83 -17.35 -6.50
N PRO A 327 6.57 -16.81 -5.50
CA PRO A 327 6.36 -17.18 -4.10
C PRO A 327 4.92 -16.91 -3.61
N TRP A 328 4.31 -15.80 -4.05
CA TRP A 328 2.94 -15.45 -3.71
C TRP A 328 1.93 -16.36 -4.41
N VAL A 329 2.19 -16.66 -5.68
CA VAL A 329 1.40 -17.62 -6.46
C VAL A 329 1.40 -19.00 -5.80
N ALA A 330 2.58 -19.47 -5.40
CA ALA A 330 2.74 -20.75 -4.70
C ALA A 330 2.02 -20.74 -3.34
N LYS A 331 2.21 -19.68 -2.53
CA LYS A 331 1.51 -19.52 -1.25
C LYS A 331 0.00 -19.57 -1.44
N ASN A 332 -0.55 -18.88 -2.42
CA ASN A 332 -1.99 -18.88 -2.66
C ASN A 332 -2.49 -20.21 -3.19
N ALA A 333 -1.79 -20.85 -4.14
CA ALA A 333 -2.15 -22.19 -4.61
C ALA A 333 -2.19 -23.21 -3.46
N LEU A 334 -1.22 -23.15 -2.53
CA LEU A 334 -1.16 -24.04 -1.37
C LEU A 334 -2.23 -23.72 -0.31
N CYS A 335 -2.49 -22.44 -0.05
CA CYS A 335 -3.39 -22.01 1.01
C CYS A 335 -4.88 -22.01 0.60
N THR A 336 -5.18 -21.69 -0.65
CA THR A 336 -6.54 -21.45 -1.13
C THR A 336 -6.91 -22.32 -2.32
N GLY A 337 -6.00 -23.13 -2.85
CA GLY A 337 -6.21 -23.88 -4.10
C GLY A 337 -6.14 -23.00 -5.37
N ASN A 338 -6.26 -21.68 -5.25
CA ASN A 338 -6.22 -20.75 -6.37
C ASN A 338 -4.91 -19.93 -6.36
N PRO A 339 -4.02 -20.08 -7.37
CA PRO A 339 -2.75 -19.37 -7.46
C PRO A 339 -2.85 -17.83 -7.49
N LEU A 340 -3.99 -17.29 -7.91
CA LEU A 340 -4.23 -15.85 -8.06
C LEU A 340 -5.40 -15.37 -7.19
N TYR A 341 -5.74 -16.12 -6.13
CA TYR A 341 -6.87 -15.81 -5.27
C TYR A 341 -6.88 -14.34 -4.81
N PRO A 342 -8.04 -13.65 -4.82
CA PRO A 342 -9.38 -14.12 -5.20
C PRO A 342 -9.70 -14.01 -6.70
N MET A 343 -8.74 -13.60 -7.53
CA MET A 343 -8.93 -13.42 -8.97
C MET A 343 -9.07 -14.77 -9.68
N PHE A 344 -9.70 -14.75 -10.87
CA PHE A 344 -9.80 -15.92 -11.74
C PHE A 344 -10.45 -17.17 -11.11
N SER A 345 -11.36 -17.01 -10.15
CA SER A 345 -12.06 -18.12 -9.47
C SER A 345 -12.75 -19.12 -10.41
N ARG A 346 -13.18 -18.67 -11.59
CA ARG A 346 -13.74 -19.57 -12.64
C ARG A 346 -12.71 -20.53 -13.25
N LEU A 347 -11.45 -20.11 -13.34
CA LEU A 347 -10.37 -20.94 -13.88
C LEU A 347 -9.71 -21.77 -12.78
N PHE A 348 -9.62 -21.22 -11.58
CA PHE A 348 -9.03 -21.85 -10.41
C PHE A 348 -10.04 -21.80 -9.26
N PRO A 349 -10.97 -22.77 -9.18
CA PRO A 349 -11.94 -22.82 -8.09
C PRO A 349 -11.23 -23.11 -6.76
N SER A 350 -11.67 -22.44 -5.70
CA SER A 350 -11.13 -22.54 -4.35
C SER A 350 -12.10 -23.35 -3.48
N PRO A 351 -11.61 -24.19 -2.55
CA PRO A 351 -12.50 -24.91 -1.63
C PRO A 351 -13.24 -23.93 -0.72
N ALA A 352 -14.38 -24.35 -0.16
CA ALA A 352 -15.07 -23.56 0.84
C ALA A 352 -14.16 -23.29 2.06
N PRO A 353 -14.18 -22.06 2.64
CA PRO A 353 -15.10 -20.96 2.34
C PRO A 353 -14.59 -19.96 1.28
N TYR A 354 -13.42 -20.16 0.68
CA TYR A 354 -12.72 -19.16 -0.15
C TYR A 354 -13.54 -18.66 -1.34
N ASP A 355 -14.15 -19.54 -2.15
CA ASP A 355 -14.93 -19.11 -3.31
C ASP A 355 -16.18 -18.30 -2.92
N ALA A 356 -16.82 -18.66 -1.80
CA ALA A 356 -17.97 -17.91 -1.29
C ALA A 356 -17.58 -16.51 -0.81
N ILE A 357 -16.39 -16.38 -0.21
CA ILE A 357 -15.85 -15.10 0.25
C ILE A 357 -15.46 -14.22 -0.94
N ALA A 358 -14.75 -14.78 -1.92
CA ALA A 358 -14.44 -14.09 -3.16
C ALA A 358 -15.70 -13.62 -3.89
N ALA A 359 -16.73 -14.47 -4.00
CA ALA A 359 -18.01 -14.10 -4.63
C ALA A 359 -18.70 -12.92 -3.93
N ARG A 360 -18.68 -12.87 -2.58
CA ARG A 360 -19.25 -11.74 -1.82
C ARG A 360 -18.48 -10.45 -2.02
N LEU A 361 -17.14 -10.50 -2.09
CA LEU A 361 -16.35 -9.33 -2.45
C LEU A 361 -16.75 -8.83 -3.84
N PHE A 362 -16.81 -9.71 -4.84
CA PHE A 362 -17.19 -9.31 -6.19
C PHE A 362 -18.58 -8.69 -6.22
N LEU A 363 -19.55 -9.25 -5.49
CA LEU A 363 -20.89 -8.66 -5.34
C LEU A 363 -20.88 -7.32 -4.61
N TYR A 364 -20.06 -7.16 -3.57
CA TYR A 364 -19.92 -5.90 -2.84
C TYR A 364 -19.28 -4.81 -3.71
N GLU A 365 -18.18 -5.14 -4.40
CA GLU A 365 -17.55 -4.26 -5.37
C GLU A 365 -18.55 -3.94 -6.47
N GLU A 366 -19.20 -4.93 -7.09
CA GLU A 366 -20.28 -4.72 -8.07
C GLU A 366 -21.40 -3.82 -7.55
N GLY A 367 -21.83 -3.98 -6.29
CA GLY A 367 -22.86 -3.16 -5.65
C GLY A 367 -22.40 -1.73 -5.35
N SER A 368 -21.11 -1.53 -5.06
CA SER A 368 -20.46 -0.24 -4.84
C SER A 368 -19.97 0.41 -6.13
N ASN A 369 -20.08 -0.30 -7.26
CA ASN A 369 -19.63 0.15 -8.56
C ASN A 369 -20.67 1.06 -9.20
N PHE A 370 -20.23 2.22 -9.69
CA PHE A 370 -20.98 3.05 -10.64
C PHE A 370 -21.39 2.31 -11.93
N TYR A 371 -20.81 1.12 -12.16
CA TYR A 371 -21.10 0.19 -13.26
C TYR A 371 -21.96 -1.00 -12.85
N ASN A 372 -22.58 -1.00 -11.66
CA ASN A 372 -23.61 -1.99 -11.32
C ASN A 372 -24.60 -2.05 -12.51
N PRO A 373 -24.72 -3.19 -13.19
CA PRO A 373 -25.57 -3.30 -14.38
C PRO A 373 -27.01 -2.89 -14.10
N GLU A 374 -27.49 -3.03 -12.86
CA GLU A 374 -28.80 -2.57 -12.43
C GLU A 374 -28.86 -1.05 -12.27
N TRP A 375 -27.90 -0.41 -11.61
CA TRP A 375 -27.81 1.06 -11.54
C TRP A 375 -27.59 1.70 -12.92
N GLN A 376 -26.79 1.08 -13.80
CA GLN A 376 -26.60 1.57 -15.17
C GLN A 376 -27.82 1.32 -16.06
N LYS A 377 -28.51 0.18 -15.89
CA LYS A 377 -29.80 -0.04 -16.54
C LYS A 377 -30.82 0.97 -16.02
N GLU A 378 -30.80 1.37 -14.76
CA GLU A 378 -31.80 2.30 -14.23
C GLU A 378 -31.47 3.76 -14.59
N GLN A 379 -30.22 4.19 -14.42
CA GLN A 379 -29.77 5.57 -14.63
C GLN A 379 -29.38 5.90 -16.07
N TYR A 380 -28.95 4.90 -16.86
CA TYR A 380 -28.48 5.07 -18.26
C TYR A 380 -29.16 4.12 -19.24
N SER A 381 -30.28 3.45 -18.90
CA SER A 381 -31.08 2.64 -19.87
C SER A 381 -31.45 3.43 -21.11
N HIS A 382 -31.69 4.73 -20.95
CA HIS A 382 -32.03 5.64 -22.04
C HIS A 382 -30.87 5.86 -23.03
N LEU A 383 -29.62 5.52 -22.65
CA LEU A 383 -28.45 5.58 -23.51
C LEU A 383 -28.29 4.25 -24.27
N THR A 384 -28.81 4.20 -25.49
CA THR A 384 -28.78 2.99 -26.33
C THR A 384 -27.40 2.66 -26.90
N SER A 385 -26.51 3.66 -27.06
CA SER A 385 -25.16 3.48 -27.59
C SER A 385 -24.16 3.00 -26.52
N PRO A 386 -23.33 1.98 -26.80
CA PRO A 386 -22.20 1.63 -25.94
C PRO A 386 -21.22 2.79 -25.69
N LEU A 387 -21.01 3.66 -26.69
CA LEU A 387 -20.09 4.79 -26.58
C LEU A 387 -20.62 5.88 -25.63
N SER A 388 -21.93 6.15 -25.64
CA SER A 388 -22.51 7.14 -24.72
C SER A 388 -22.45 6.67 -23.27
N ARG A 389 -22.56 5.36 -23.01
CA ARG A 389 -22.36 4.77 -21.68
C ARG A 389 -20.90 4.89 -21.20
N ILE A 390 -19.92 4.62 -22.08
CA ILE A 390 -18.50 4.83 -21.78
C ILE A 390 -18.21 6.29 -21.46
N TYR A 391 -18.72 7.22 -22.27
CA TYR A 391 -18.54 8.66 -22.06
C TYR A 391 -19.18 9.13 -20.74
N ALA A 392 -20.40 8.70 -20.43
CA ALA A 392 -21.07 9.03 -19.19
C ALA A 392 -20.26 8.56 -17.97
N GLY A 393 -19.79 7.31 -17.98
CA GLY A 393 -18.95 6.77 -16.91
C GLY A 393 -17.61 7.49 -16.77
N TYR A 394 -16.96 7.84 -17.89
CA TYR A 394 -15.73 8.66 -17.85
C TYR A 394 -15.99 10.04 -17.23
N ARG A 395 -17.06 10.71 -17.65
CA ARG A 395 -17.44 12.03 -17.11
C ARG A 395 -17.61 11.99 -15.59
N GLU A 396 -18.24 10.95 -15.05
CA GLU A 396 -18.43 10.80 -13.61
C GLU A 396 -17.12 10.46 -12.88
N LYS A 397 -16.26 9.59 -13.43
CA LYS A 397 -14.91 9.35 -12.90
C LYS A 397 -14.08 10.64 -12.86
N LEU A 398 -14.17 11.46 -13.90
CA LEU A 398 -13.47 12.74 -13.99
C LEU A 398 -14.03 13.76 -12.99
N LYS A 399 -15.35 13.88 -12.88
CA LYS A 399 -16.01 14.74 -11.88
C LYS A 399 -15.62 14.33 -10.46
N TRP A 400 -15.63 13.03 -10.17
CA TRP A 400 -15.21 12.50 -8.88
C TRP A 400 -13.76 12.89 -8.59
N SER A 401 -12.85 12.63 -9.53
CA SER A 401 -11.44 12.98 -9.41
C SER A 401 -11.25 14.48 -9.16
N LEU A 402 -11.97 15.33 -9.88
CA LEU A 402 -11.94 16.78 -9.69
C LEU A 402 -12.51 17.21 -8.32
N ASN A 403 -13.59 16.59 -7.86
CA ASN A 403 -14.19 16.86 -6.55
C ASN A 403 -13.25 16.45 -5.39
N GLU A 404 -12.56 15.34 -5.55
CA GLU A 404 -11.52 14.87 -4.63
C GLU A 404 -10.20 15.67 -4.76
N GLY A 405 -10.13 16.61 -5.71
CA GLY A 405 -8.97 17.48 -5.90
C GLY A 405 -7.79 16.84 -6.62
N ASP A 406 -7.99 15.71 -7.31
CA ASP A 406 -6.97 15.02 -8.09
C ASP A 406 -6.69 15.70 -9.44
N TYR A 407 -5.99 16.83 -9.36
CA TYR A 407 -5.57 17.59 -10.54
C TYR A 407 -4.52 16.84 -11.38
N LEU A 408 -3.74 15.92 -10.80
CA LEU A 408 -2.64 15.27 -11.50
C LEU A 408 -3.15 14.31 -12.56
N LEU A 409 -4.23 13.58 -12.27
CA LEU A 409 -4.90 12.75 -13.27
C LEU A 409 -5.29 13.61 -14.49
N VAL A 410 -6.02 14.71 -14.29
CA VAL A 410 -6.54 15.55 -15.39
C VAL A 410 -5.41 16.24 -16.15
N LEU A 411 -4.46 16.82 -15.42
CA LEU A 411 -3.32 17.51 -16.00
C LEU A 411 -2.46 16.56 -16.84
N SER A 412 -2.21 15.34 -16.33
CA SER A 412 -1.37 14.38 -17.04
C SER A 412 -2.00 13.87 -18.32
N LEU A 413 -3.33 13.76 -18.41
CA LEU A 413 -4.00 13.41 -19.66
C LEU A 413 -3.72 14.46 -20.75
N ALA A 414 -4.01 15.73 -20.44
CA ALA A 414 -3.82 16.85 -21.36
C ALA A 414 -2.34 17.00 -21.76
N LEU A 415 -1.43 16.92 -20.79
CA LEU A 415 0.00 17.09 -21.04
C LEU A 415 0.64 15.89 -21.76
N SER A 416 0.11 14.66 -21.56
CA SER A 416 0.55 13.50 -22.37
C SER A 416 0.16 13.68 -23.84
N MET A 417 -1.05 14.15 -24.13
CA MET A 417 -1.48 14.46 -25.49
C MET A 417 -0.63 15.58 -26.11
N ALA A 418 -0.42 16.68 -25.37
CA ALA A 418 0.42 17.79 -25.82
C ALA A 418 1.86 17.32 -26.12
N GLY A 419 2.46 16.51 -25.24
CA GLY A 419 3.80 15.98 -25.43
C GLY A 419 3.97 15.17 -26.72
N LEU A 420 2.94 14.43 -27.13
CA LEU A 420 2.92 13.71 -28.41
C LEU A 420 2.76 14.65 -29.61
N VAL A 421 1.80 15.59 -29.55
CA VAL A 421 1.52 16.55 -30.63
C VAL A 421 2.74 17.43 -30.92
N PHE A 422 3.39 17.94 -29.87
CA PHE A 422 4.58 18.78 -30.00
C PHE A 422 5.88 18.00 -30.17
N ALA A 423 5.80 16.66 -30.32
CA ALA A 423 6.92 15.77 -30.59
C ALA A 423 8.14 16.00 -29.68
N LEU A 424 7.90 16.23 -28.38
CA LEU A 424 8.96 16.59 -27.46
C LEU A 424 10.08 15.53 -27.47
N PRO A 425 11.34 15.91 -27.80
CA PRO A 425 12.42 14.95 -28.01
C PRO A 425 12.68 14.09 -26.77
N GLY A 426 12.86 12.78 -27.00
CA GLY A 426 13.12 11.75 -25.98
C GLY A 426 11.90 11.27 -25.18
N GLY A 427 10.73 11.91 -25.29
CA GLY A 427 9.58 11.67 -24.41
C GLY A 427 8.44 10.79 -24.96
N ARG A 428 8.42 10.47 -26.27
CA ARG A 428 7.26 9.79 -26.89
C ARG A 428 6.79 8.51 -26.17
N PRO A 429 7.66 7.55 -25.82
CA PRO A 429 7.25 6.33 -25.12
C PRO A 429 6.63 6.64 -23.74
N LEU A 430 7.16 7.66 -23.05
CA LEU A 430 6.66 8.11 -21.76
C LEU A 430 5.24 8.67 -21.88
N PHE A 431 4.97 9.51 -22.89
CA PHE A 431 3.63 10.05 -23.12
C PHE A 431 2.62 8.98 -23.54
N ILE A 432 3.03 8.02 -24.37
CA ILE A 432 2.20 6.85 -24.71
C ILE A 432 1.88 6.04 -23.46
N ALA A 433 2.88 5.81 -22.59
CA ALA A 433 2.68 5.14 -21.31
C ALA A 433 1.69 5.90 -20.41
N GLY A 434 1.80 7.23 -20.33
CA GLY A 434 0.85 8.08 -19.62
C GLY A 434 -0.58 7.95 -20.16
N LEU A 435 -0.77 8.02 -21.48
CA LEU A 435 -2.08 7.82 -22.11
C LEU A 435 -2.62 6.39 -21.90
N PHE A 436 -1.73 5.39 -21.86
CA PHE A 436 -2.13 4.02 -21.60
C PHE A 436 -2.63 3.83 -20.16
N VAL A 437 -2.01 4.49 -19.17
CA VAL A 437 -2.52 4.53 -17.79
C VAL A 437 -3.93 5.11 -17.74
N HIS A 438 -4.18 6.19 -18.49
CA HIS A 438 -5.52 6.76 -18.63
C HIS A 438 -6.49 5.80 -19.31
N LEU A 439 -6.06 5.10 -20.36
CA LEU A 439 -6.87 4.10 -21.04
C LEU A 439 -7.30 2.98 -20.08
N ILE A 440 -6.37 2.46 -19.28
CA ILE A 440 -6.67 1.46 -18.26
C ILE A 440 -7.66 2.02 -17.23
N PHE A 441 -7.45 3.26 -16.78
CA PHE A 441 -8.36 3.93 -15.85
C PHE A 441 -9.79 4.06 -16.41
N LEU A 442 -9.94 4.28 -17.73
CA LEU A 442 -11.25 4.27 -18.39
C LEU A 442 -11.92 2.90 -18.30
N PHE A 443 -11.17 1.83 -18.61
CA PHE A 443 -11.70 0.48 -18.81
C PHE A 443 -11.76 -0.40 -17.57
N ILE A 444 -11.03 -0.08 -16.50
CA ILE A 444 -11.15 -0.84 -15.25
C ILE A 444 -12.55 -0.64 -14.66
N TYR A 445 -13.18 -1.80 -14.46
CA TYR A 445 -14.49 -2.00 -13.87
C TYR A 445 -14.36 -1.77 -12.35
N GLY A 446 -15.10 -0.80 -11.84
CA GLY A 446 -15.32 -0.63 -10.42
C GLY A 446 -14.67 0.54 -9.70
N ALA A 447 -15.15 0.74 -8.47
CA ALA A 447 -15.39 1.97 -7.74
C ALA A 447 -14.22 2.96 -7.50
N HIS A 448 -14.53 4.25 -7.69
CA HIS A 448 -14.40 5.36 -6.72
C HIS A 448 -13.09 5.66 -5.98
N ILE A 449 -11.99 4.95 -6.23
CA ILE A 449 -10.78 5.09 -5.42
C ILE A 449 -9.62 5.43 -6.34
N ASN A 450 -9.37 6.74 -6.48
CA ASN A 450 -8.23 7.22 -7.26
C ASN A 450 -6.90 6.62 -6.79
N ARG A 451 -6.89 6.16 -5.54
CA ARG A 451 -5.79 5.47 -4.91
C ARG A 451 -5.33 4.20 -5.65
N PHE A 452 -6.17 3.47 -6.38
CA PHE A 452 -5.70 2.26 -7.09
C PHE A 452 -4.78 2.56 -8.29
N PHE A 453 -5.02 3.66 -9.01
CA PHE A 453 -4.18 4.03 -10.16
C PHE A 453 -2.97 4.87 -9.75
N SER A 454 -2.97 5.41 -8.54
CA SER A 454 -1.92 6.32 -8.08
C SER A 454 -0.55 5.69 -7.81
N VAL A 455 -0.43 4.36 -7.87
CA VAL A 455 0.86 3.68 -8.09
C VAL A 455 1.58 4.18 -9.36
N SER A 456 0.84 4.77 -10.30
CA SER A 456 1.36 5.37 -11.55
C SER A 456 1.69 6.87 -11.43
N TYR A 457 1.42 7.52 -10.29
CA TYR A 457 1.63 8.97 -10.15
C TYR A 457 3.06 9.44 -10.32
N PRO A 458 4.10 8.67 -9.95
CA PRO A 458 5.46 9.06 -10.27
C PRO A 458 5.66 9.30 -11.77
N LEU A 459 5.14 8.41 -12.63
CA LEU A 459 5.18 8.56 -14.08
C LEU A 459 4.42 9.81 -14.53
N LEU A 460 3.19 10.00 -14.06
CA LEU A 460 2.34 11.13 -14.46
C LEU A 460 2.96 12.47 -14.03
N ALA A 461 3.56 12.54 -12.85
CA ALA A 461 4.24 13.73 -12.35
C ALA A 461 5.52 14.06 -13.15
N VAL A 462 6.28 13.04 -13.56
CA VAL A 462 7.43 13.21 -14.47
C VAL A 462 6.96 13.79 -15.81
N ILE A 463 5.90 13.22 -16.41
CA ILE A 463 5.34 13.72 -17.67
C ILE A 463 4.93 15.19 -17.54
N CYS A 464 4.13 15.52 -16.52
CA CYS A 464 3.64 16.87 -16.30
C CYS A 464 4.79 17.88 -16.12
N GLY A 465 5.77 17.55 -15.28
CA GLY A 465 6.90 18.44 -15.02
C GLY A 465 7.76 18.70 -16.27
N ILE A 466 8.02 17.67 -17.08
CA ILE A 466 8.81 17.83 -18.33
C ILE A 466 8.06 18.71 -19.33
N VAL A 467 6.76 18.48 -19.52
CA VAL A 467 5.98 19.25 -20.50
C VAL A 467 5.84 20.70 -20.05
N LEU A 468 5.55 20.94 -18.76
CA LEU A 468 5.43 22.29 -18.21
C LEU A 468 6.77 23.04 -18.23
N ASP A 469 7.88 22.42 -17.85
CA ASP A 469 9.18 23.10 -17.88
C ASP A 469 9.57 23.52 -19.30
N ARG A 470 9.37 22.62 -20.28
CA ARG A 470 9.61 22.95 -21.70
C ARG A 470 8.67 24.03 -22.21
N PHE A 471 7.40 24.01 -21.79
CA PHE A 471 6.45 25.07 -22.12
C PHE A 471 6.89 26.43 -21.56
N PHE A 472 7.27 26.50 -20.28
CA PHE A 472 7.77 27.73 -19.67
C PHE A 472 9.05 28.23 -20.34
N ALA A 473 9.96 27.33 -20.70
CA ALA A 473 11.16 27.69 -21.45
C ALA A 473 10.84 28.26 -22.84
N ALA A 474 9.90 27.64 -23.57
CA ALA A 474 9.51 28.07 -24.91
C ALA A 474 8.83 29.45 -24.91
N GLN A 475 7.96 29.70 -23.93
CA GLN A 475 7.26 30.99 -23.79
C GLN A 475 8.13 32.11 -23.21
N ARG A 476 9.40 31.81 -22.87
CA ARG A 476 10.24 32.69 -22.04
C ARG A 476 9.47 33.17 -20.81
N ALA A 477 8.61 32.29 -20.27
CA ALA A 477 7.82 32.59 -19.11
C ALA A 477 8.77 33.03 -18.01
N ASP A 478 8.52 34.23 -17.49
CA ASP A 478 9.36 34.80 -16.46
C ASP A 478 9.29 33.94 -15.18
N ALA A 479 10.23 34.19 -14.28
CA ALA A 479 10.25 33.52 -12.99
C ALA A 479 8.92 33.71 -12.22
N ILE A 480 8.17 34.79 -12.50
CA ILE A 480 6.90 35.10 -11.86
C ILE A 480 5.85 34.03 -12.19
N LEU A 481 5.66 33.66 -13.46
CA LEU A 481 4.66 32.63 -13.80
C LEU A 481 4.96 31.29 -13.14
N ARG A 482 6.24 30.88 -13.12
CA ARG A 482 6.66 29.63 -12.45
C ARG A 482 6.41 29.68 -10.94
N VAL A 483 6.68 30.82 -10.30
CA VAL A 483 6.40 31.04 -8.89
C VAL A 483 4.90 31.02 -8.63
N LEU A 484 4.07 31.64 -9.49
CA LEU A 484 2.60 31.61 -9.36
C LEU A 484 2.06 30.18 -9.40
N VAL A 485 2.57 29.33 -10.30
CA VAL A 485 2.21 27.91 -10.33
C VAL A 485 2.60 27.21 -9.01
N GLY A 486 3.79 27.47 -8.48
CA GLY A 486 4.19 26.97 -7.17
C GLY A 486 3.29 27.45 -6.04
N VAL A 487 2.88 28.72 -6.04
CA VAL A 487 1.95 29.28 -5.04
C VAL A 487 0.59 28.60 -5.10
N VAL A 488 0.07 28.32 -6.31
CA VAL A 488 -1.19 27.57 -6.48
C VAL A 488 -1.06 26.15 -5.94
N LEU A 489 0.04 25.45 -6.25
CA LEU A 489 0.31 24.12 -5.70
C LEU A 489 0.45 24.15 -4.18
N LEU A 490 1.04 25.20 -3.61
CA LEU A 490 1.18 25.35 -2.15
C LEU A 490 -0.17 25.59 -1.47
N GLY A 491 -0.97 26.50 -2.01
CA GLY A 491 -2.33 26.74 -1.51
C GLY A 491 -3.18 25.46 -1.57
N THR A 492 -3.02 24.68 -2.64
CA THR A 492 -3.66 23.36 -2.78
C THR A 492 -3.17 22.41 -1.67
N ALA A 493 -1.85 22.25 -1.52
CA ALA A 493 -1.26 21.39 -0.50
C ALA A 493 -1.75 21.73 0.91
N ILE A 494 -1.73 23.02 1.28
CA ILE A 494 -2.19 23.51 2.58
C ILE A 494 -3.68 23.23 2.76
N ASN A 495 -4.51 23.50 1.74
CA ASN A 495 -5.95 23.28 1.84
C ASN A 495 -6.26 21.82 2.18
N LEU A 496 -5.59 20.88 1.52
CA LEU A 496 -5.89 19.46 1.72
C LEU A 496 -5.21 18.84 2.92
N GLN A 497 -4.02 19.30 3.30
CA GLN A 497 -3.45 18.98 4.62
C GLN A 497 -4.36 19.48 5.74
N THR A 498 -4.94 20.68 5.61
CA THR A 498 -5.88 21.22 6.60
C THR A 498 -7.17 20.40 6.67
N ARG A 499 -7.75 20.01 5.51
CA ARG A 499 -8.92 19.12 5.45
C ARG A 499 -8.63 17.78 6.13
N TRP A 500 -7.45 17.20 5.87
CA TRP A 500 -7.05 15.96 6.50
C TRP A 500 -6.89 16.11 8.01
N CYS A 501 -6.11 17.10 8.45
CA CYS A 501 -5.93 17.43 9.85
C CYS A 501 -7.29 17.59 10.55
N GLY A 502 -8.26 18.25 9.91
CA GLY A 502 -9.63 18.33 10.41
C GLY A 502 -10.32 16.97 10.49
N LEU A 503 -10.21 16.15 9.43
CA LEU A 503 -10.81 14.82 9.35
C LEU A 503 -10.27 13.84 10.39
N VAL A 504 -8.97 13.88 10.65
CA VAL A 504 -8.33 13.08 11.70
C VAL A 504 -8.18 13.84 13.01
N GLY A 505 -8.75 15.03 13.18
CA GLY A 505 -8.56 15.93 14.35
C GLY A 505 -7.12 16.01 14.86
N TRP A 506 -6.15 16.21 13.96
CA TRP A 506 -4.74 16.43 14.27
C TRP A 506 -4.36 17.89 14.04
N ASN A 507 -3.56 18.46 14.95
CA ASN A 507 -3.13 19.86 14.86
C ASN A 507 -1.69 20.00 14.33
N GLY A 508 -1.13 18.96 13.71
CA GLY A 508 0.24 18.98 13.17
C GLY A 508 1.35 18.78 14.21
N ILE A 509 1.02 18.40 15.45
CA ILE A 509 2.00 18.17 16.52
C ILE A 509 2.33 16.67 16.60
N PRO A 510 3.60 16.23 16.45
CA PRO A 510 3.96 14.82 16.56
C PRO A 510 3.74 14.28 17.98
N LEU A 511 3.32 13.02 18.08
CA LEU A 511 3.00 12.35 19.35
C LEU A 511 4.08 11.32 19.70
N LEU A 512 5.13 11.77 20.38
CA LEU A 512 6.34 10.99 20.64
C LEU A 512 6.25 10.06 21.87
N THR A 513 5.17 10.14 22.64
CA THR A 513 4.98 9.33 23.86
C THR A 513 3.72 8.49 23.76
N GLU A 514 3.76 7.30 24.37
CA GLU A 514 2.60 6.41 24.47
C GLU A 514 1.42 7.12 25.15
N ALA A 515 1.66 7.85 26.24
CA ALA A 515 0.63 8.64 26.93
C ALA A 515 -0.07 9.66 25.99
N ALA A 516 0.69 10.33 25.10
CA ALA A 516 0.10 11.28 24.16
C ALA A 516 -0.71 10.59 23.05
N GLN A 517 -0.24 9.42 22.57
CA GLN A 517 -1.00 8.60 21.64
C GLN A 517 -2.26 8.03 22.28
N GLU A 518 -2.20 7.55 23.51
CA GLU A 518 -3.35 7.05 24.26
C GLU A 518 -4.39 8.13 24.51
N GLN A 519 -3.98 9.30 25.01
CA GLN A 519 -4.89 10.43 25.22
C GLN A 519 -5.59 10.86 23.93
N ARG A 520 -4.93 10.67 22.78
CA ARG A 520 -5.57 10.89 21.48
C ARG A 520 -6.59 9.79 21.17
N LEU A 521 -6.23 8.52 21.30
CA LEU A 521 -7.14 7.40 21.06
C LEU A 521 -8.39 7.49 21.94
N GLU A 522 -8.26 7.93 23.19
CA GLU A 522 -9.39 8.15 24.12
C GLU A 522 -10.41 9.19 23.63
N ARG A 523 -9.97 10.24 22.91
CA ARG A 523 -10.89 11.23 22.34
C ARG A 523 -11.78 10.65 21.24
N TYR A 524 -11.31 9.58 20.60
CA TYR A 524 -11.99 8.94 19.49
C TYR A 524 -12.71 7.65 19.90
N GLN A 525 -12.24 6.96 20.94
CA GLN A 525 -12.89 5.80 21.53
C GLN A 525 -13.86 6.26 22.63
N LYS A 526 -15.11 6.50 22.23
CA LYS A 526 -16.15 7.02 23.14
C LYS A 526 -16.53 6.06 24.28
N ASP A 527 -16.16 4.78 24.18
CA ASP A 527 -16.46 3.75 25.17
C ASP A 527 -15.18 3.27 25.88
N PRO A 528 -14.93 3.72 27.13
CA PRO A 528 -13.79 3.30 27.92
C PRO A 528 -13.72 1.79 28.19
N SER A 529 -14.87 1.10 28.18
CA SER A 529 -14.93 -0.35 28.47
C SER A 529 -14.20 -1.18 27.42
N VAL A 530 -14.17 -0.72 26.16
CA VAL A 530 -13.48 -1.40 25.06
C VAL A 530 -11.96 -1.32 25.24
N LYS A 531 -11.45 -0.17 25.69
CA LYS A 531 -10.01 -0.01 26.00
C LYS A 531 -9.60 -0.94 27.13
N GLU A 532 -10.37 -0.94 28.20
CA GLU A 532 -10.10 -1.76 29.38
C GLU A 532 -10.16 -3.26 29.06
N PHE A 533 -11.14 -3.68 28.26
CA PHE A 533 -11.25 -5.06 27.77
C PHE A 533 -9.96 -5.52 27.06
N TRP A 534 -9.47 -4.75 26.08
CA TRP A 534 -8.26 -5.14 25.34
C TRP A 534 -7.01 -5.14 26.22
N LYS A 535 -6.96 -4.27 27.23
CA LYS A 535 -5.86 -4.20 28.20
C LYS A 535 -5.83 -5.41 29.13
N GLN A 536 -7.01 -5.87 29.58
CA GLN A 536 -7.14 -7.02 30.48
C GLN A 536 -7.14 -8.37 29.74
N LEU A 537 -7.36 -8.39 28.43
CA LEU A 537 -7.39 -9.61 27.63
C LEU A 537 -6.16 -10.52 27.85
N PRO A 538 -4.90 -10.03 27.90
CA PRO A 538 -3.74 -10.89 28.09
C PRO A 538 -3.69 -11.59 29.45
N GLU A 539 -4.28 -10.98 30.48
CA GLU A 539 -4.32 -11.52 31.85
C GLU A 539 -5.28 -12.71 31.95
N HIS A 540 -6.32 -12.72 31.11
CA HIS A 540 -7.37 -13.72 31.17
C HIS A 540 -7.35 -14.72 30.02
N VAL A 541 -6.59 -14.45 28.95
CA VAL A 541 -6.49 -15.32 27.77
C VAL A 541 -5.06 -15.85 27.63
N PRO A 542 -4.84 -17.18 27.73
CA PRO A 542 -3.50 -17.78 27.69
C PRO A 542 -2.81 -17.54 26.34
N GLU A 543 -1.47 -17.56 26.32
CA GLU A 543 -0.68 -17.25 25.11
C GLU A 543 -0.98 -18.16 23.92
N GLY A 544 -1.33 -19.43 24.19
CA GLY A 544 -1.71 -20.42 23.16
C GLY A 544 -3.16 -20.32 22.66
N ALA A 545 -3.95 -19.37 23.18
CA ALA A 545 -5.35 -19.25 22.81
C ALA A 545 -5.53 -18.87 21.34
N PHE A 546 -6.49 -19.55 20.71
CA PHE A 546 -7.06 -19.13 19.44
C PHE A 546 -8.48 -18.58 19.67
N ILE A 547 -8.66 -17.31 19.34
CA ILE A 547 -9.88 -16.55 19.61
C ILE A 547 -10.74 -16.45 18.35
N LEU A 548 -12.04 -16.70 18.48
CA LEU A 548 -13.03 -16.26 17.49
C LEU A 548 -13.54 -14.86 17.88
N GLY A 549 -13.26 -13.86 17.06
CA GLY A 549 -13.77 -12.50 17.23
C GLY A 549 -14.99 -12.25 16.34
N HIS A 550 -16.18 -12.39 16.90
CA HIS A 550 -17.44 -12.09 16.22
C HIS A 550 -17.77 -10.61 16.37
N GLY A 551 -17.96 -9.89 15.26
CA GLY A 551 -18.21 -8.45 15.24
C GLY A 551 -16.97 -7.59 15.51
N VAL A 552 -15.78 -8.21 15.61
CA VAL A 552 -14.51 -7.52 15.82
C VAL A 552 -13.92 -7.14 14.46
N ARG A 553 -13.82 -5.85 14.15
CA ARG A 553 -13.34 -5.39 12.82
C ARG A 553 -11.84 -5.11 12.73
N TYR A 554 -11.23 -4.70 13.83
CA TYR A 554 -9.85 -4.18 13.84
C TYR A 554 -9.02 -4.90 14.92
N PRO A 555 -8.56 -6.14 14.67
CA PRO A 555 -7.88 -6.96 15.67
C PRO A 555 -6.40 -6.58 15.86
N TYR A 556 -5.92 -5.47 15.30
CA TYR A 556 -4.50 -5.09 15.36
C TYR A 556 -3.95 -5.06 16.80
N SER A 557 -4.73 -4.65 17.79
CA SER A 557 -4.23 -4.60 19.18
C SER A 557 -4.20 -5.97 19.87
N VAL A 558 -4.79 -7.01 19.28
CA VAL A 558 -4.95 -8.33 19.91
C VAL A 558 -3.59 -9.05 19.97
N PRO A 559 -3.08 -9.41 21.17
CA PRO A 559 -1.79 -10.08 21.34
C PRO A 559 -1.91 -11.61 21.32
N ARG A 560 -3.01 -12.13 20.75
CA ARG A 560 -3.34 -13.55 20.62
C ARG A 560 -3.73 -13.83 19.18
N ARG A 561 -3.67 -15.10 18.82
CA ARG A 561 -4.18 -15.54 17.52
C ARG A 561 -5.67 -15.30 17.51
N ILE A 562 -6.16 -14.59 16.50
CA ILE A 562 -7.57 -14.27 16.36
C ILE A 562 -8.05 -14.52 14.94
N TYR A 563 -9.24 -15.09 14.86
CA TYR A 563 -10.05 -15.15 13.65
C TYR A 563 -11.12 -14.08 13.78
N CYS A 564 -11.15 -13.14 12.86
CA CYS A 564 -12.23 -12.17 12.76
C CYS A 564 -12.49 -11.89 11.28
N VAL A 565 -13.71 -11.52 10.95
CA VAL A 565 -14.12 -11.30 9.57
C VAL A 565 -13.94 -9.83 9.18
N CYS A 566 -13.69 -9.57 7.91
CA CYS A 566 -13.72 -8.20 7.37
C CYS A 566 -15.15 -7.78 7.00
N ASP A 567 -15.35 -6.50 6.66
CA ASP A 567 -16.67 -5.92 6.34
C ASP A 567 -17.45 -6.66 5.23
N TYR A 568 -16.77 -7.49 4.43
CA TYR A 568 -17.31 -8.18 3.26
C TYR A 568 -17.66 -9.65 3.51
N GLU A 569 -17.36 -10.13 4.71
CA GLU A 569 -17.46 -11.53 5.06
C GLU A 569 -18.64 -11.77 5.99
N GLU A 570 -19.23 -12.96 5.89
CA GLU A 570 -20.16 -13.39 6.91
C GLU A 570 -19.43 -13.99 8.09
N GLU A 571 -19.90 -13.60 9.25
CA GLU A 571 -19.50 -14.11 10.53
C GLU A 571 -19.60 -15.64 10.59
N LEU A 572 -18.51 -16.29 10.99
CA LEU A 572 -18.41 -17.75 11.06
C LEU A 572 -19.54 -18.36 11.93
N LEU A 573 -19.91 -17.69 13.02
CA LEU A 573 -21.02 -18.13 13.86
C LEU A 573 -22.35 -18.17 13.10
N SER A 574 -22.64 -17.16 12.27
CA SER A 574 -23.84 -17.11 11.46
C SER A 574 -23.86 -18.19 10.39
N GLN A 575 -22.70 -18.49 9.79
CA GLN A 575 -22.55 -19.60 8.86
C GLN A 575 -22.82 -20.94 9.55
N LEU A 576 -22.12 -21.23 10.64
CA LEU A 576 -22.25 -22.50 11.36
C LEU A 576 -23.66 -22.72 11.90
N LYS A 577 -24.33 -21.67 12.35
CA LYS A 577 -25.72 -21.75 12.84
C LYS A 577 -26.73 -22.15 11.75
N ARG A 578 -26.45 -21.86 10.48
CA ARG A 578 -27.30 -22.31 9.37
C ARG A 578 -26.99 -23.75 8.94
N GLU A 579 -25.74 -24.15 9.04
CA GLU A 579 -25.27 -25.48 8.61
C GLU A 579 -25.57 -26.57 9.65
N LEU A 580 -25.65 -26.21 10.94
CA LEU A 580 -25.75 -27.14 12.04
C LEU A 580 -27.01 -26.89 12.87
N GLU A 581 -27.67 -27.97 13.28
CA GLU A 581 -28.80 -27.89 14.22
C GLU A 581 -28.28 -27.68 15.66
N GLY A 582 -28.85 -26.71 16.36
CA GLY A 582 -28.49 -26.40 17.75
C GLY A 582 -27.16 -25.66 17.93
N TRP A 583 -26.92 -25.12 19.14
CA TRP A 583 -25.66 -24.44 19.46
C TRP A 583 -24.56 -25.41 19.92
N ASP A 584 -24.93 -26.58 20.44
CA ASP A 584 -23.99 -27.65 20.80
C ASP A 584 -23.18 -28.12 19.59
N GLY A 585 -23.84 -28.26 18.43
CA GLY A 585 -23.18 -28.61 17.17
C GLY A 585 -22.19 -27.53 16.74
N VAL A 586 -22.56 -26.26 16.87
CA VAL A 586 -21.67 -25.11 16.58
C VAL A 586 -20.47 -25.09 17.52
N ALA A 587 -20.69 -25.22 18.84
CA ALA A 587 -19.62 -25.22 19.83
C ALA A 587 -18.63 -26.37 19.60
N LYS A 588 -19.14 -27.58 19.37
CA LYS A 588 -18.31 -28.74 18.99
C LYS A 588 -17.51 -28.47 17.73
N ARG A 589 -18.14 -27.89 16.70
CA ARG A 589 -17.45 -27.55 15.45
C ARG A 589 -16.35 -26.52 15.65
N LEU A 590 -16.58 -25.51 16.49
CA LEU A 590 -15.57 -24.50 16.82
C LEU A 590 -14.39 -25.09 17.59
N HIS A 591 -14.65 -25.99 18.54
CA HIS A 591 -13.61 -26.77 19.22
C HIS A 591 -12.81 -27.64 18.25
N ASP A 592 -13.47 -28.33 17.32
CA ASP A 592 -12.80 -29.13 16.29
C ASP A 592 -11.93 -28.27 15.36
N MET A 593 -12.30 -27.00 15.16
CA MET A 593 -11.50 -26.00 14.44
C MET A 593 -10.35 -25.41 15.27
N GLY A 594 -10.26 -25.78 16.55
CA GLY A 594 -9.21 -25.37 17.49
C GLY A 594 -9.44 -24.02 18.16
N PHE A 595 -10.65 -23.45 18.08
CA PHE A 595 -10.98 -22.26 18.85
C PHE A 595 -11.06 -22.57 20.33
N THR A 596 -10.53 -21.68 21.15
CA THR A 596 -10.48 -21.82 22.62
C THR A 596 -11.34 -20.77 23.33
N HIS A 597 -11.53 -19.62 22.69
CA HIS A 597 -12.24 -18.47 23.26
C HIS A 597 -13.10 -17.78 22.20
N LEU A 598 -14.16 -17.13 22.64
CA LEU A 598 -15.07 -16.35 21.81
C LEU A 598 -15.18 -14.92 22.34
N ILE A 599 -15.01 -13.93 21.47
CA ILE A 599 -15.29 -12.53 21.74
C ILE A 599 -16.53 -12.14 20.93
N LEU A 600 -17.56 -11.62 21.60
CA LEU A 600 -18.79 -11.13 20.98
C LEU A 600 -18.84 -9.60 21.08
N ALA A 601 -18.67 -8.93 19.95
CA ALA A 601 -18.76 -7.48 19.87
C ALA A 601 -20.18 -7.01 19.53
N GLY A 602 -20.80 -6.27 20.45
CA GLY A 602 -22.13 -5.66 20.26
C GLY A 602 -22.16 -4.58 19.16
N ASN A 603 -23.31 -4.46 18.51
CA ASN A 603 -23.57 -3.88 17.18
C ASN A 603 -23.16 -2.40 16.89
N LYS A 604 -22.42 -1.69 17.76
CA LYS A 604 -22.02 -0.28 17.52
C LYS A 604 -20.59 0.11 17.93
N ALA A 605 -20.04 -0.39 19.03
CA ALA A 605 -18.75 0.12 19.57
C ALA A 605 -17.50 -0.43 18.86
N TYR A 606 -17.62 -1.61 18.24
CA TYR A 606 -16.51 -2.31 17.57
C TYR A 606 -16.48 -2.10 16.05
N ARG A 607 -17.42 -1.30 15.54
CA ARG A 607 -17.65 -1.09 14.10
C ARG A 607 -16.93 0.12 13.52
N GLU A 608 -16.65 1.14 14.32
CA GLU A 608 -16.10 2.39 13.82
C GLU A 608 -14.62 2.53 14.19
N PRO A 609 -13.72 2.73 13.20
CA PRO A 609 -12.44 3.34 13.51
C PRO A 609 -12.73 4.79 13.85
N PHE A 610 -12.16 5.26 14.96
CA PHE A 610 -11.80 6.63 15.38
C PHE A 610 -12.13 7.86 14.48
N LEU A 611 -13.28 7.92 13.81
CA LEU A 611 -13.64 8.95 12.84
C LEU A 611 -14.91 9.65 13.30
N SER A 612 -14.76 10.94 13.62
CA SER A 612 -15.83 11.79 14.11
C SER A 612 -16.82 12.26 13.03
N ASN A 613 -16.79 11.69 11.81
CA ASN A 613 -17.79 11.98 10.79
C ASN A 613 -17.92 10.84 9.77
N PRO A 614 -19.14 10.33 9.52
CA PRO A 614 -19.37 9.40 8.43
C PRO A 614 -19.25 10.16 7.11
N LEU A 615 -18.17 9.90 6.36
CA LEU A 615 -18.16 10.20 4.93
C LEU A 615 -19.18 9.27 4.25
N HIS A 616 -20.41 9.75 4.11
CA HIS A 616 -21.40 9.37 3.09
C HIS A 616 -21.64 7.88 2.75
N SER A 617 -21.46 6.91 3.66
CA SER A 617 -22.02 5.57 3.44
C SER A 617 -23.46 5.49 4.00
N ARG A 618 -24.43 6.05 3.27
CA ARG A 618 -25.88 5.85 3.52
C ARG A 618 -26.36 4.43 3.11
N GLN A 619 -25.55 3.40 3.32
CA GLN A 619 -26.02 2.03 3.23
C GLN A 619 -25.83 1.39 4.60
N ALA A 620 -26.86 1.57 5.44
CA ALA A 620 -27.06 0.68 6.56
C ALA A 620 -27.16 -0.75 5.99
N TRP A 621 -26.35 -1.66 6.53
CA TRP A 621 -26.49 -3.08 6.25
C TRP A 621 -27.94 -3.50 6.59
N PRO A 622 -28.57 -4.40 5.83
CA PRO A 622 -29.82 -4.99 6.29
C PRO A 622 -29.59 -5.58 7.69
N PRO A 623 -30.54 -5.39 8.64
CA PRO A 623 -30.46 -6.11 9.90
C PRO A 623 -30.32 -7.61 9.63
N PRO A 624 -29.71 -8.39 10.54
CA PRO A 624 -29.71 -9.85 10.42
C PRO A 624 -31.12 -10.34 10.12
N ALA A 625 -31.24 -11.35 9.26
CA ALA A 625 -32.52 -11.87 8.81
C ALA A 625 -33.47 -12.10 10.02
N PRO A 626 -34.74 -11.67 9.94
CA PRO A 626 -35.72 -11.96 10.98
C PRO A 626 -35.75 -13.48 11.24
N GLY A 627 -35.62 -13.91 12.50
CA GLY A 627 -35.64 -15.33 12.89
C GLY A 627 -34.30 -15.93 13.37
N VAL A 628 -33.16 -15.24 13.25
CA VAL A 628 -31.86 -15.75 13.78
C VAL A 628 -31.87 -15.97 15.29
N TYR A 629 -32.76 -15.29 16.01
CA TYR A 629 -32.90 -15.35 17.47
C TYR A 629 -34.17 -16.08 17.92
N GLU A 630 -34.98 -16.63 17.00
CA GLU A 630 -36.17 -17.41 17.36
C GLU A 630 -35.73 -18.79 17.89
N GLY A 631 -36.12 -19.11 19.14
CA GLY A 631 -35.74 -20.34 19.84
C GLY A 631 -34.68 -20.18 20.93
N TRP A 632 -34.21 -18.95 21.21
CA TRP A 632 -33.49 -18.69 22.47
C TRP A 632 -34.45 -18.75 23.66
N PRO A 633 -34.05 -19.30 24.82
CA PRO A 633 -34.94 -19.48 25.98
C PRO A 633 -35.58 -18.13 26.39
N PRO A 634 -36.94 -18.03 26.45
CA PRO A 634 -37.62 -16.74 26.60
C PRO A 634 -37.39 -16.02 27.93
N ASP A 635 -37.01 -16.70 29.01
CA ASP A 635 -36.94 -16.09 30.35
C ASP A 635 -35.57 -16.21 31.05
N SER A 636 -34.47 -16.16 30.29
CA SER A 636 -33.15 -15.96 30.93
C SER A 636 -32.19 -14.98 30.25
N TRP A 637 -32.36 -14.62 28.97
CA TRP A 637 -31.38 -13.73 28.31
C TRP A 637 -31.94 -12.77 27.24
N LEU A 638 -33.24 -12.74 26.97
CA LEU A 638 -33.77 -12.07 25.75
C LEU A 638 -34.72 -10.87 25.92
N GLU A 639 -35.01 -10.39 27.13
CA GLU A 639 -35.76 -9.12 27.29
C GLU A 639 -34.85 -7.95 27.69
N ALA A 640 -34.59 -7.11 26.69
CA ALA A 640 -34.36 -5.68 26.83
C ALA A 640 -33.11 -5.21 27.61
N HIS A 641 -31.90 -5.69 27.32
CA HIS A 641 -30.69 -4.89 27.59
C HIS A 641 -29.58 -5.13 26.56
N THR A 642 -29.02 -4.04 26.04
CA THR A 642 -27.60 -3.98 25.70
C THR A 642 -26.79 -4.36 26.96
N ARG A 643 -26.23 -5.57 27.03
CA ARG A 643 -25.18 -6.00 27.97
C ARG A 643 -24.04 -6.55 27.09
N LEU A 644 -22.78 -6.13 27.06
CA LEU A 644 -21.89 -5.47 28.02
C LEU A 644 -22.10 -6.02 29.43
N ILE A 645 -21.42 -7.12 29.74
CA ILE A 645 -21.09 -7.45 31.12
C ILE A 645 -20.11 -6.37 31.58
N ALA A 646 -20.69 -5.28 32.05
CA ALA A 646 -20.10 -4.31 32.95
C ALA A 646 -21.25 -3.81 33.84
N THR A 647 -21.74 -4.69 34.72
CA THR A 647 -22.16 -4.22 36.05
C THR A 647 -20.92 -4.33 36.93
N GLY A 648 -20.53 -3.21 37.53
CA GLY A 648 -19.20 -2.94 38.07
C GLY A 648 -18.53 -4.11 38.80
N HIS A 649 -17.23 -4.24 38.56
CA HIS A 649 -16.35 -5.28 39.13
C HIS A 649 -16.74 -6.71 38.75
N GLU A 650 -16.32 -7.14 37.55
CA GLU A 650 -15.87 -8.50 37.15
C GLU A 650 -16.18 -8.76 35.67
N LEU A 651 -15.13 -9.07 34.91
CA LEU A 651 -15.19 -9.50 33.50
C LEU A 651 -15.28 -11.03 33.49
N GLU A 652 -16.46 -11.61 33.23
CA GLU A 652 -16.58 -13.06 33.00
C GLU A 652 -16.23 -13.40 31.54
N LEU A 653 -15.04 -13.96 31.34
CA LEU A 653 -14.70 -14.72 30.14
C LEU A 653 -15.23 -16.14 30.31
N ARG A 654 -16.13 -16.56 29.42
CA ARG A 654 -16.58 -17.96 29.38
C ARG A 654 -15.64 -18.78 28.51
N GLU A 655 -14.99 -19.77 29.11
CA GLU A 655 -14.40 -20.87 28.36
C GLU A 655 -15.52 -21.61 27.60
N LEU A 656 -15.25 -22.03 26.36
CA LEU A 656 -16.20 -22.80 25.55
C LEU A 656 -16.52 -24.20 26.13
N ASN A 657 -16.06 -24.51 27.35
CA ASN A 657 -16.28 -25.77 28.07
C ASN A 657 -17.57 -25.82 28.89
N GLN A 658 -18.44 -24.80 28.85
CA GLN A 658 -19.75 -24.87 29.52
C GLN A 658 -20.88 -24.92 28.48
N PRO A 659 -21.83 -25.85 28.66
CA PRO A 659 -22.87 -26.21 27.68
C PRO A 659 -23.79 -25.04 27.29
#